data_AF-A0A7Y5GAW7-F1
#
_entry.id   AF-A0A7Y5GAW7-F1
#
_cell.length_a   1.000
_cell.length_b   1.000
_cell.length_c   1.000
_cell.angle_alpha   90.00
_cell.angle_beta   90.00
_cell.angle_gamma   90.00
#
_symmetry.space_group_name_H-M   'P 1'
#
loop_
_entity.id
_entity.type
_entity.pdbx_description
1 polymer ?
#
loop_
_entity_poly.entity_id
_entity_poly.type
_entity_poly.pdbx_seq_one_letter_code
_entity_poly.pdbx_strand_id
1 'polypeptide(L)'
;MEKALSLVRQLVRDFKSQEDFYLSAEYQEQEARKDFIDKFLIALGWDVNHERQKNPYEQEVKIEQSVKTGKAQRRADYAFFIEPNFRDPKFFVEAKKPSKNLNEDDYHQINWYAYYNKIPISVLTDFQEFHIIDCRFKPNIATVKDRLIESFHYTDYADEEKFSRIFYLFGREAVANGSVEKRAAELPKLKGKIAKGVSKDELLSFDDAFLEKLDEYRKTLAKSFKKHNQELESEQLTEAVQRTIDRLVFIRFLEDKNIEEPRIENLPNESSAWKAFVSLCSSLEPKYNGLVFKRHSLIDDKSFSPPEDEFADICREFSNSFNYPFDQIPISILGSIYERFLGKVVHATPKRADVEEKPEVRKAGGVYYTPEYIVRYIVGNTVGKLIEGKTPEEISKMAFADIACGSGSFLIEVYSELLDYHTRYYIRHPEKAKKGDTQTRDGQVVLSLKKRQEILVNNIYGVDIDFQATEVTQLSLYLKLLEDVTMNDAHQFGLIKEKILPDLRKNIVCGNSLIGTDILEGDLFEKTEERKLNPMNFEDAFPEIMKRGGFDAIVGNPPWIDIKGMEPKVVDYYFKKYSTVENRMNVYSVFLQVALTLLKSSGLLGYITPSSFTTQSSYSKLRKLILSKYSFINLIRLPDNVFKN
;
A
#
# COMPACT_ATOMS: atom_id res chain seq x y z
N MET A 1 -35.20 10.87 -6.46
CA MET A 1 -35.44 10.04 -7.66
C MET A 1 -36.21 10.81 -8.74
N GLU A 2 -37.41 11.35 -8.48
CA GLU A 2 -38.24 12.03 -9.50
C GLU A 2 -37.50 13.12 -10.31
N LYS A 3 -36.76 14.01 -9.63
CA LYS A 3 -35.94 15.04 -10.29
C LYS A 3 -34.87 14.43 -11.22
N ALA A 4 -34.21 13.36 -10.77
CA ALA A 4 -33.20 12.64 -11.55
C ALA A 4 -33.84 12.00 -12.79
N LEU A 5 -34.97 11.31 -12.62
CA LEU A 5 -35.71 10.68 -13.71
C LEU A 5 -36.17 11.70 -14.76
N SER A 6 -36.61 12.90 -14.33
CA SER A 6 -36.97 13.97 -15.26
C SER A 6 -35.79 14.44 -16.12
N LEU A 7 -34.60 14.58 -15.52
CA LEU A 7 -33.38 14.96 -16.26
C LEU A 7 -32.96 13.84 -17.23
N VAL A 8 -32.98 12.60 -16.77
CA VAL A 8 -32.61 11.44 -17.58
C VAL A 8 -33.58 11.25 -18.75
N ARG A 9 -34.90 11.43 -18.54
CA ARG A 9 -35.88 11.43 -19.64
C ARG A 9 -35.59 12.49 -20.70
N GLN A 10 -35.03 13.64 -20.32
CA GLN A 10 -34.58 14.63 -21.30
C GLN A 10 -33.40 14.10 -22.11
N LEU A 11 -32.37 13.55 -21.46
CA LEU A 11 -31.20 12.95 -22.14
C LEU A 11 -31.61 11.85 -23.12
N VAL A 12 -32.57 10.99 -22.74
CA VAL A 12 -33.13 9.94 -23.60
C VAL A 12 -33.79 10.54 -24.86
N ARG A 13 -34.53 11.64 -24.71
CA ARG A 13 -35.15 12.33 -25.86
C ARG A 13 -34.11 12.97 -26.76
N ASP A 14 -33.10 13.60 -26.18
CA ASP A 14 -32.02 14.26 -26.92
C ASP A 14 -31.24 13.23 -27.74
N PHE A 15 -30.83 12.12 -27.13
CA PHE A 15 -30.13 11.02 -27.81
C PHE A 15 -30.98 10.44 -28.94
N LYS A 16 -32.26 10.13 -28.67
CA LYS A 16 -33.18 9.58 -29.65
C LYS A 16 -33.41 10.52 -30.84
N SER A 17 -33.37 11.85 -30.62
CA SER A 17 -33.63 12.83 -31.68
C SER A 17 -32.53 12.90 -32.74
N GLN A 18 -31.31 12.49 -32.40
CA GLN A 18 -30.14 12.47 -33.30
C GLN A 18 -29.39 11.14 -33.21
N GLU A 19 -30.12 10.04 -33.04
CA GLU A 19 -29.57 8.70 -32.80
C GLU A 19 -28.58 8.29 -33.89
N ASP A 20 -28.90 8.51 -35.16
CA ASP A 20 -28.02 8.21 -36.29
C ASP A 20 -26.66 8.93 -36.20
N PHE A 21 -26.63 10.16 -35.68
CA PHE A 21 -25.39 10.91 -35.48
C PHE A 21 -24.61 10.37 -34.29
N TYR A 22 -25.26 10.13 -33.15
CA TYR A 22 -24.59 9.63 -31.95
C TYR A 22 -24.05 8.21 -32.09
N LEU A 23 -24.66 7.39 -32.95
CA LEU A 23 -24.16 6.05 -33.31
C LEU A 23 -23.11 6.07 -34.44
N SER A 24 -22.80 7.25 -34.99
CA SER A 24 -21.82 7.38 -36.08
C SER A 24 -20.38 7.35 -35.59
N ALA A 25 -19.45 6.98 -36.47
CA ALA A 25 -18.02 7.01 -36.18
C ALA A 25 -17.45 8.44 -35.99
N GLU A 26 -18.20 9.46 -36.42
CA GLU A 26 -17.82 10.88 -36.27
C GLU A 26 -17.97 11.35 -34.83
N TYR A 27 -18.94 10.80 -34.09
CA TYR A 27 -19.17 11.12 -32.69
C TYR A 27 -18.10 10.49 -31.78
N GLN A 28 -17.35 11.33 -31.07
CA GLN A 28 -16.21 10.91 -30.26
C GLN A 28 -16.62 10.54 -28.83
N GLU A 29 -15.82 9.70 -28.19
CA GLU A 29 -16.01 9.28 -26.79
C GLU A 29 -16.04 10.47 -25.82
N GLN A 30 -15.18 11.47 -26.04
CA GLN A 30 -15.17 12.70 -25.21
C GLN A 30 -16.47 13.51 -25.33
N GLU A 31 -17.11 13.48 -26.51
CA GLU A 31 -18.40 14.12 -26.73
C GLU A 31 -19.50 13.31 -26.04
N ALA A 32 -19.51 11.97 -26.19
CA ALA A 32 -20.43 11.08 -25.47
C ALA A 32 -20.40 11.28 -23.95
N ARG A 33 -19.19 11.45 -23.40
CA ARG A 33 -18.97 11.77 -21.99
C ARG A 33 -19.65 13.08 -21.59
N LYS A 34 -19.30 14.17 -22.26
CA LYS A 34 -19.80 15.52 -21.93
C LYS A 34 -21.30 15.69 -22.18
N ASP A 35 -21.79 15.15 -23.28
CA ASP A 35 -23.16 15.40 -23.74
C ASP A 35 -24.18 14.54 -23.01
N PHE A 36 -23.79 13.33 -22.56
CA PHE A 36 -24.72 12.38 -21.97
C PHE A 36 -24.23 11.77 -20.64
N ILE A 37 -23.05 11.15 -20.60
CA ILE A 37 -22.62 10.35 -19.42
C ILE A 37 -22.42 11.25 -18.20
N ASP A 38 -21.73 12.38 -18.32
CA ASP A 38 -21.52 13.34 -17.22
C ASP A 38 -22.86 13.84 -16.67
N LYS A 39 -23.79 14.20 -17.56
CA LYS A 39 -25.13 14.67 -17.19
C LYS A 39 -25.96 13.57 -16.52
N PHE A 40 -25.82 12.33 -16.97
CA PHE A 40 -26.48 11.18 -16.37
C PHE A 40 -25.96 10.93 -14.95
N LEU A 41 -24.64 10.96 -14.75
CA LEU A 41 -24.00 10.83 -13.44
C LEU A 41 -24.35 11.99 -12.51
N ILE A 42 -24.44 13.23 -13.02
CA ILE A 42 -24.94 14.39 -12.27
C ILE A 42 -26.39 14.18 -11.83
N ALA A 43 -27.24 13.59 -12.68
CA ALA A 43 -28.61 13.26 -12.31
C ALA A 43 -28.68 12.22 -11.18
N LEU A 44 -27.70 11.32 -11.07
CA LEU A 44 -27.53 10.39 -9.94
C LEU A 44 -27.04 11.07 -8.65
N GLY A 45 -26.74 12.37 -8.68
CA GLY A 45 -26.41 13.20 -7.52
C GLY A 45 -24.92 13.53 -7.36
N TRP A 46 -24.07 13.04 -8.27
CA TRP A 46 -22.62 13.23 -8.22
C TRP A 46 -22.18 14.62 -8.70
N ASP A 47 -21.12 15.17 -8.11
CA ASP A 47 -20.55 16.48 -8.49
C ASP A 47 -19.49 16.37 -9.59
N VAL A 48 -19.88 15.84 -10.76
CA VAL A 48 -18.94 15.55 -11.87
C VAL A 48 -18.20 16.79 -12.37
N ASN A 49 -18.88 17.95 -12.41
CA ASN A 49 -18.32 19.22 -12.86
C ASN A 49 -17.52 19.97 -11.77
N HIS A 50 -17.45 19.42 -10.55
CA HIS A 50 -16.78 20.03 -9.40
C HIS A 50 -17.28 21.45 -9.07
N GLU A 51 -18.58 21.70 -9.25
CA GLU A 51 -19.21 22.99 -8.95
C GLU A 51 -19.24 23.26 -7.43
N ARG A 52 -19.32 22.18 -6.63
CA ARG A 52 -19.34 22.21 -5.16
C ARG A 52 -17.97 21.82 -4.58
N GLN A 53 -17.42 20.69 -5.02
CA GLN A 53 -16.17 20.09 -4.53
C GLN A 53 -14.96 20.61 -5.33
N LYS A 54 -14.58 21.86 -5.05
CA LYS A 54 -13.51 22.55 -5.81
C LYS A 54 -12.10 22.09 -5.47
N ASN A 55 -11.90 21.45 -4.31
CA ASN A 55 -10.60 20.93 -3.92
C ASN A 55 -10.38 19.56 -4.59
N PRO A 56 -9.39 19.40 -5.49
CA PRO A 56 -9.18 18.16 -6.24
C PRO A 56 -8.90 16.92 -5.36
N TYR A 57 -8.48 17.11 -4.11
CA TYR A 57 -8.24 16.02 -3.16
C TYR A 57 -9.45 15.65 -2.31
N GLU A 58 -10.51 16.46 -2.38
CA GLU A 58 -11.78 16.28 -1.65
C GLU A 58 -12.96 16.18 -2.64
N GLN A 59 -12.70 15.58 -3.81
CA GLN A 59 -13.69 15.31 -4.85
C GLN A 59 -14.21 13.87 -4.75
N GLU A 60 -15.53 13.72 -4.74
CA GLU A 60 -16.21 12.42 -4.79
C GLU A 60 -16.20 11.79 -6.19
N VAL A 61 -15.89 12.57 -7.23
CA VAL A 61 -15.70 12.06 -8.60
C VAL A 61 -14.34 12.50 -9.09
N LYS A 62 -13.46 11.54 -9.38
CA LYS A 62 -12.19 11.81 -10.07
C LYS A 62 -12.31 11.33 -11.51
N ILE A 63 -11.98 12.23 -12.43
CA ILE A 63 -12.08 12.00 -13.87
C ILE A 63 -10.66 11.92 -14.42
N GLU A 64 -10.32 10.82 -15.08
CA GLU A 64 -9.01 10.67 -15.73
C GLU A 64 -8.96 11.53 -17.01
N GLN A 65 -7.85 12.27 -17.16
CA GLN A 65 -7.54 13.00 -18.37
C GLN A 65 -6.68 12.11 -19.27
N SER A 66 -7.18 11.75 -20.45
CA SER A 66 -6.45 10.90 -21.39
C SER A 66 -5.16 11.60 -21.83
N VAL A 67 -4.01 11.14 -21.35
CA VAL A 67 -2.70 11.64 -21.80
C VAL A 67 -2.41 11.06 -23.19
N LYS A 68 -2.11 11.91 -24.17
CA LYS A 68 -1.77 11.57 -25.57
C LYS A 68 -0.40 10.87 -25.74
N THR A 69 0.01 10.04 -24.80
CA THR A 69 1.19 9.18 -24.96
C THR A 69 0.68 7.80 -25.35
N GLY A 70 1.06 7.31 -26.54
CA GLY A 70 0.51 6.10 -27.18
C GLY A 70 0.72 4.74 -26.48
N LYS A 71 0.80 4.71 -25.14
CA LYS A 71 0.56 3.51 -24.33
C LYS A 71 -0.92 3.45 -23.99
N ALA A 72 -1.49 2.24 -23.95
CA ALA A 72 -2.90 1.99 -23.67
C ALA A 72 -3.40 2.79 -22.46
N GLN A 73 -4.63 3.29 -22.51
CA GLN A 73 -5.26 4.04 -21.42
C GLN A 73 -5.33 3.11 -20.21
N ARG A 74 -4.45 3.37 -19.26
CA ARG A 74 -4.20 2.42 -18.19
C ARG A 74 -5.17 2.56 -17.06
N ARG A 75 -6.13 3.52 -16.97
CA ARG A 75 -7.07 3.76 -15.84
C ARG A 75 -8.52 3.90 -16.30
N ALA A 76 -9.47 3.67 -15.38
CA ALA A 76 -10.89 3.90 -15.63
C ALA A 76 -11.22 5.39 -15.80
N ASP A 77 -12.18 5.73 -16.66
CA ASP A 77 -12.53 7.13 -16.93
C ASP A 77 -13.06 7.89 -15.71
N TYR A 78 -13.84 7.22 -14.85
CA TYR A 78 -14.40 7.80 -13.64
C TYR A 78 -14.18 6.88 -12.44
N ALA A 79 -13.71 7.47 -11.34
CA ALA A 79 -13.63 6.84 -10.03
C ALA A 79 -14.49 7.61 -9.02
N PHE A 80 -15.33 6.87 -8.28
CA PHE A 80 -16.29 7.45 -7.33
C PHE A 80 -15.87 7.19 -5.88
N PHE A 81 -15.94 8.20 -5.03
CA PHE A 81 -15.55 8.19 -3.62
C PHE A 81 -16.68 8.74 -2.76
N ILE A 82 -16.62 8.56 -1.44
CA ILE A 82 -17.61 9.10 -0.51
C ILE A 82 -16.90 9.80 0.64
N GLU A 83 -17.29 11.04 0.92
CA GLU A 83 -16.76 11.78 2.05
C GLU A 83 -16.95 11.03 3.40
N PRO A 84 -16.00 11.15 4.34
CA PRO A 84 -14.76 11.91 4.28
C PRO A 84 -13.59 11.15 3.61
N ASN A 85 -13.82 9.97 3.03
CA ASN A 85 -12.76 9.13 2.47
C ASN A 85 -12.65 9.29 0.94
N PHE A 86 -11.63 10.03 0.50
CA PHE A 86 -11.34 10.28 -0.91
C PHE A 86 -10.18 9.43 -1.47
N ARG A 87 -9.79 8.39 -0.73
CA ARG A 87 -8.69 7.48 -1.10
C ARG A 87 -9.21 6.13 -1.61
N ASP A 88 -10.32 5.63 -1.06
CA ASP A 88 -10.88 4.34 -1.45
C ASP A 88 -12.05 4.51 -2.41
N PRO A 89 -11.94 4.09 -3.68
CA PRO A 89 -13.05 4.16 -4.60
C PRO A 89 -14.18 3.21 -4.16
N LYS A 90 -15.40 3.52 -4.58
CA LYS A 90 -16.63 2.74 -4.33
C LYS A 90 -17.06 1.95 -5.54
N PHE A 91 -16.90 2.52 -6.72
CA PHE A 91 -17.06 1.87 -8.02
C PHE A 91 -16.34 2.70 -9.09
N PHE A 92 -16.12 2.07 -10.24
CA PHE A 92 -15.61 2.73 -11.43
C PHE A 92 -16.68 2.76 -12.53
N VAL A 93 -16.58 3.76 -13.41
CA VAL A 93 -17.30 3.79 -14.69
C VAL A 93 -16.28 3.92 -15.80
N GLU A 94 -16.30 2.99 -16.74
CA GLU A 94 -15.57 3.07 -18.01
C GLU A 94 -16.53 3.57 -19.09
N ALA A 95 -16.16 4.65 -19.77
CA ALA A 95 -16.93 5.20 -20.87
C ALA A 95 -16.38 4.70 -22.21
N LYS A 96 -17.28 4.39 -23.14
CA LYS A 96 -16.93 4.08 -24.54
C LYS A 96 -17.76 4.94 -25.49
N LYS A 97 -17.37 4.92 -26.76
CA LYS A 97 -18.15 5.57 -27.82
C LYS A 97 -19.31 4.68 -28.31
N PRO A 98 -20.51 5.23 -28.54
CA PRO A 98 -21.66 4.44 -28.98
C PRO A 98 -21.51 3.73 -30.32
N SER A 99 -20.60 4.22 -31.19
CA SER A 99 -20.39 3.65 -32.53
C SER A 99 -19.68 2.28 -32.54
N LYS A 100 -19.28 1.76 -31.38
CA LYS A 100 -18.67 0.44 -31.24
C LYS A 100 -19.41 -0.36 -30.17
N ASN A 101 -19.83 -1.57 -30.53
CA ASN A 101 -20.35 -2.51 -29.55
C ASN A 101 -19.32 -2.79 -28.46
N LEU A 102 -19.81 -2.86 -27.22
CA LEU A 102 -19.01 -3.23 -26.06
C LEU A 102 -18.51 -4.68 -26.22
N ASN A 103 -17.19 -4.86 -26.20
CA ASN A 103 -16.54 -6.14 -26.48
C ASN A 103 -15.78 -6.70 -25.26
N GLU A 104 -15.21 -7.89 -25.42
CA GLU A 104 -14.47 -8.61 -24.39
C GLU A 104 -13.31 -7.80 -23.81
N ASP A 105 -12.61 -7.00 -24.63
CA ASP A 105 -11.50 -6.15 -24.17
C ASP A 105 -12.02 -5.03 -23.25
N ASP A 106 -13.16 -4.42 -23.57
CA ASP A 106 -13.78 -3.38 -22.75
C ASP A 106 -14.20 -3.92 -21.37
N TYR A 107 -14.83 -5.10 -21.36
CA TYR A 107 -15.20 -5.81 -20.14
C TYR A 107 -13.96 -6.21 -19.33
N HIS A 108 -12.92 -6.70 -19.99
CA HIS A 108 -11.67 -7.09 -19.35
C HIS A 108 -10.97 -5.89 -18.73
N GLN A 109 -10.95 -4.74 -19.40
CA GLN A 109 -10.35 -3.50 -18.91
C GLN A 109 -10.97 -3.05 -17.57
N ILE A 110 -12.30 -2.90 -17.51
CA ILE A 110 -12.99 -2.44 -16.29
C ILE A 110 -12.93 -3.48 -15.18
N ASN A 111 -13.07 -4.78 -15.51
CA ASN A 111 -12.98 -5.86 -14.53
C ASN A 111 -11.58 -5.92 -13.91
N TRP A 112 -10.53 -5.78 -14.72
CA TRP A 112 -9.17 -5.71 -14.26
C TRP A 112 -9.01 -4.57 -13.25
N TYR A 113 -9.40 -3.34 -13.58
CA TYR A 113 -9.29 -2.23 -12.62
C TYR A 113 -9.98 -2.45 -11.29
N ALA A 114 -11.23 -2.87 -11.38
CA ALA A 114 -12.07 -3.07 -10.23
C ALA A 114 -11.53 -4.20 -9.34
N TYR A 115 -11.09 -5.32 -9.93
CA TYR A 115 -10.51 -6.45 -9.21
C TYR A 115 -9.25 -6.06 -8.41
N TYR A 116 -8.30 -5.36 -9.05
CA TYR A 116 -7.05 -4.94 -8.38
C TYR A 116 -7.28 -3.88 -7.29
N ASN A 117 -8.35 -3.08 -7.40
CA ASN A 117 -8.75 -2.11 -6.37
C ASN A 117 -9.79 -2.67 -5.36
N LYS A 118 -10.07 -3.98 -5.38
CA LYS A 118 -11.03 -4.66 -4.49
C LYS A 118 -12.46 -4.11 -4.58
N ILE A 119 -12.82 -3.60 -5.76
CA ILE A 119 -14.14 -3.06 -6.05
C ILE A 119 -15.02 -4.19 -6.61
N PRO A 120 -16.13 -4.54 -5.93
CA PRO A 120 -16.88 -5.74 -6.29
C PRO A 120 -17.79 -5.55 -7.50
N ILE A 121 -18.22 -4.32 -7.80
CA ILE A 121 -19.13 -4.01 -8.90
C ILE A 121 -18.68 -2.71 -9.56
N SER A 122 -18.66 -2.67 -10.89
CA SER A 122 -18.36 -1.47 -11.67
C SER A 122 -19.20 -1.42 -12.95
N VAL A 123 -19.13 -0.30 -13.66
CA VAL A 123 -20.00 0.01 -14.80
C VAL A 123 -19.17 0.18 -16.07
N LEU A 124 -19.67 -0.39 -17.17
CA LEU A 124 -19.22 -0.10 -18.52
C LEU A 124 -20.38 0.52 -19.29
N THR A 125 -20.19 1.69 -19.90
CA THR A 125 -21.27 2.37 -20.62
C THR A 125 -20.77 3.22 -21.77
N ASP A 126 -21.57 3.31 -22.83
CA ASP A 126 -21.43 4.29 -23.90
C ASP A 126 -22.66 5.21 -23.97
N PHE A 127 -23.43 5.27 -22.88
CA PHE A 127 -24.78 5.82 -22.77
C PHE A 127 -25.87 5.10 -23.59
N GLN A 128 -25.57 4.45 -24.71
CA GLN A 128 -26.54 3.58 -25.39
C GLN A 128 -26.84 2.34 -24.55
N GLU A 129 -25.79 1.73 -24.01
CA GLU A 129 -25.80 0.57 -23.13
C GLU A 129 -25.20 0.95 -21.77
N PHE A 130 -25.77 0.42 -20.69
CA PHE A 130 -25.27 0.53 -19.33
C PHE A 130 -25.13 -0.86 -18.73
N HIS A 131 -23.90 -1.35 -18.63
CA HIS A 131 -23.58 -2.70 -18.15
C HIS A 131 -23.05 -2.66 -16.72
N ILE A 132 -23.71 -3.41 -15.84
CA ILE A 132 -23.32 -3.60 -14.45
C ILE A 132 -22.54 -4.91 -14.35
N ILE A 133 -21.29 -4.87 -13.91
CA ILE A 133 -20.35 -6.00 -14.00
C ILE A 133 -19.92 -6.47 -12.60
N ASP A 134 -19.88 -7.79 -12.40
CA ASP A 134 -19.32 -8.44 -11.21
C ASP A 134 -17.79 -8.52 -11.32
N CYS A 135 -17.09 -7.75 -10.50
CA CYS A 135 -15.64 -7.61 -10.52
C CYS A 135 -14.96 -8.33 -9.34
N ARG A 136 -15.68 -9.20 -8.63
CA ARG A 136 -15.15 -9.95 -7.47
C ARG A 136 -14.13 -11.04 -7.83
N PHE A 137 -13.91 -11.31 -9.11
CA PHE A 137 -13.11 -12.43 -9.61
C PHE A 137 -12.02 -11.93 -10.53
N LYS A 138 -10.92 -12.69 -10.61
CA LYS A 138 -9.79 -12.35 -11.48
C LYS A 138 -10.26 -12.22 -12.94
N PRO A 139 -9.84 -11.18 -13.67
CA PRO A 139 -10.24 -10.99 -15.07
C PRO A 139 -9.70 -12.14 -15.93
N ASN A 140 -10.57 -12.68 -16.77
CA ASN A 140 -10.23 -13.68 -17.79
C ASN A 140 -11.00 -13.33 -19.06
N ILE A 141 -10.28 -12.96 -20.13
CA ILE A 141 -10.86 -12.50 -21.40
C ILE A 141 -11.92 -13.47 -21.95
N ALA A 142 -11.73 -14.78 -21.74
CA ALA A 142 -12.63 -15.81 -22.26
C ALA A 142 -13.96 -15.92 -21.49
N THR A 143 -14.03 -15.45 -20.25
CA THR A 143 -15.22 -15.57 -19.37
C THR A 143 -15.73 -14.24 -18.85
N VAL A 144 -15.10 -13.12 -19.24
CA VAL A 144 -15.41 -11.80 -18.66
C VAL A 144 -16.84 -11.33 -18.94
N LYS A 145 -17.43 -11.72 -20.08
CA LYS A 145 -18.83 -11.41 -20.41
C LYS A 145 -19.83 -12.15 -19.53
N ASP A 146 -19.48 -13.31 -18.98
CA ASP A 146 -20.31 -14.05 -18.02
C ASP A 146 -20.45 -13.31 -16.67
N ARG A 147 -19.70 -12.22 -16.48
CA ARG A 147 -19.74 -11.36 -15.30
C ARG A 147 -20.78 -10.25 -15.38
N LEU A 148 -21.53 -10.14 -16.49
CA LEU A 148 -22.63 -9.20 -16.60
C LEU A 148 -23.72 -9.54 -15.57
N ILE A 149 -23.97 -8.62 -14.64
CA ILE A 149 -25.04 -8.71 -13.65
C ILE A 149 -26.36 -8.29 -14.30
N GLU A 150 -26.34 -7.14 -14.97
CA GLU A 150 -27.52 -6.55 -15.60
C GLU A 150 -27.10 -5.52 -16.66
N SER A 151 -27.89 -5.40 -17.73
CA SER A 151 -27.71 -4.39 -18.78
C SER A 151 -28.99 -3.59 -19.02
N PHE A 152 -28.81 -2.35 -19.44
CA PHE A 152 -29.91 -1.43 -19.77
C PHE A 152 -29.61 -0.70 -21.07
N HIS A 153 -30.60 -0.63 -21.97
CA HIS A 153 -30.52 0.22 -23.16
C HIS A 153 -30.98 1.65 -22.82
N TYR A 154 -30.55 2.68 -23.55
CA TYR A 154 -30.87 4.07 -23.22
C TYR A 154 -32.38 4.36 -23.12
N THR A 155 -33.19 3.63 -23.90
CA THR A 155 -34.66 3.71 -23.82
C THR A 155 -35.22 3.27 -22.46
N ASP A 156 -34.51 2.38 -21.76
CA ASP A 156 -34.88 1.90 -20.43
C ASP A 156 -34.69 2.97 -19.36
N TYR A 157 -33.83 3.96 -19.58
CA TYR A 157 -33.58 5.00 -18.60
C TYR A 157 -34.78 5.93 -18.38
N ALA A 158 -35.73 5.95 -19.33
CA ALA A 158 -36.98 6.72 -19.22
C ALA A 158 -38.07 5.98 -18.40
N ASP A 159 -37.92 4.67 -18.23
CA ASP A 159 -38.80 3.82 -17.43
C ASP A 159 -38.45 3.95 -15.93
N GLU A 160 -39.47 4.21 -15.11
CA GLU A 160 -39.25 4.50 -13.69
C GLU A 160 -38.74 3.28 -12.92
N GLU A 161 -39.26 2.10 -13.21
CA GLU A 161 -38.87 0.86 -12.52
C GLU A 161 -37.43 0.50 -12.86
N LYS A 162 -37.08 0.50 -14.15
CA LYS A 162 -35.72 0.19 -14.60
C LYS A 162 -34.70 1.22 -14.12
N PHE A 163 -35.01 2.52 -14.25
CA PHE A 163 -34.12 3.57 -13.75
C PHE A 163 -33.92 3.51 -12.23
N SER A 164 -34.94 3.09 -11.46
CA SER A 164 -34.81 2.94 -10.01
C SER A 164 -33.71 1.94 -9.62
N ARG A 165 -33.49 0.88 -10.41
CA ARG A 165 -32.44 -0.11 -10.17
C ARG A 165 -31.04 0.49 -10.31
N ILE A 166 -30.85 1.38 -11.28
CA ILE A 166 -29.60 2.15 -11.43
C ILE A 166 -29.48 3.17 -10.29
N PHE A 167 -30.53 3.95 -10.04
CA PHE A 167 -30.52 5.04 -9.07
C PHE A 167 -30.23 4.57 -7.64
N TYR A 168 -30.87 3.48 -7.20
CA TYR A 168 -30.66 2.93 -5.86
C TYR A 168 -29.40 2.08 -5.71
N LEU A 169 -28.68 1.82 -6.81
CA LEU A 169 -27.38 1.16 -6.77
C LEU A 169 -26.22 2.16 -6.86
N PHE A 170 -26.27 3.11 -7.79
CA PHE A 170 -25.15 4.01 -8.10
C PHE A 170 -25.42 5.49 -7.77
N GLY A 171 -26.60 5.84 -7.27
CA GLY A 171 -26.88 7.19 -6.77
C GLY A 171 -25.98 7.55 -5.59
N ARG A 172 -25.52 8.81 -5.52
CA ARG A 172 -24.57 9.27 -4.49
C ARG A 172 -24.99 8.89 -3.07
N GLU A 173 -26.23 9.17 -2.72
CA GLU A 173 -26.80 8.81 -1.40
C GLU A 173 -26.91 7.30 -1.19
N ALA A 174 -27.22 6.53 -2.23
CA ALA A 174 -27.32 5.08 -2.11
C ALA A 174 -25.93 4.46 -1.85
N VAL A 175 -24.92 4.93 -2.59
CA VAL A 175 -23.52 4.50 -2.43
C VAL A 175 -22.98 4.91 -1.06
N ALA A 176 -23.28 6.12 -0.58
CA ALA A 176 -22.96 6.54 0.79
C ALA A 176 -23.56 5.60 1.86
N ASN A 177 -24.72 4.99 1.57
CA ASN A 177 -25.39 4.00 2.40
C ASN A 177 -24.97 2.54 2.11
N GLY A 178 -23.90 2.34 1.35
CA GLY A 178 -23.30 1.03 1.07
C GLY A 178 -24.09 0.14 0.10
N SER A 179 -24.80 0.74 -0.87
CA SER A 179 -25.61 0.00 -1.85
C SER A 179 -24.78 -1.01 -2.65
N VAL A 180 -23.57 -0.64 -3.08
CA VAL A 180 -22.67 -1.47 -3.90
C VAL A 180 -22.22 -2.70 -3.11
N GLU A 181 -21.76 -2.51 -1.87
CA GLU A 181 -21.28 -3.59 -1.01
C GLU A 181 -22.44 -4.53 -0.62
N LYS A 182 -23.62 -3.99 -0.33
CA LYS A 182 -24.84 -4.78 -0.08
C LYS A 182 -25.21 -5.63 -1.30
N ARG A 183 -25.23 -5.02 -2.48
CA ARG A 183 -25.52 -5.75 -3.73
C ARG A 183 -24.51 -6.85 -3.99
N ALA A 184 -23.23 -6.58 -3.79
CA ALA A 184 -22.16 -7.57 -3.95
C ALA A 184 -22.30 -8.76 -3.00
N ALA A 185 -22.82 -8.56 -1.78
CA ALA A 185 -23.06 -9.61 -0.80
C ALA A 185 -24.24 -10.53 -1.17
N GLU A 186 -25.21 -10.03 -1.93
CA GLU A 186 -26.37 -10.78 -2.43
C GLU A 186 -26.05 -11.62 -3.67
N LEU A 187 -25.06 -11.19 -4.47
CA LEU A 187 -24.67 -11.90 -5.67
C LEU A 187 -24.24 -13.33 -5.33
N PRO A 188 -24.65 -14.34 -6.13
CA PRO A 188 -24.33 -15.73 -5.88
C PRO A 188 -22.83 -15.91 -5.59
N LYS A 189 -22.52 -16.60 -4.49
CA LYS A 189 -21.19 -17.16 -4.31
C LYS A 189 -21.01 -18.22 -5.41
N LEU A 190 -19.89 -18.23 -6.12
CA LEU A 190 -19.55 -19.28 -7.07
C LEU A 190 -19.43 -20.64 -6.34
N LYS A 191 -20.56 -21.32 -6.16
CA LYS A 191 -20.65 -22.71 -5.69
C LYS A 191 -21.63 -23.46 -6.59
N GLY A 192 -21.21 -24.63 -7.08
CA GLY A 192 -22.05 -25.49 -7.93
C GLY A 192 -21.70 -25.41 -9.42
N LYS A 193 -22.68 -25.65 -10.30
CA LYS A 193 -22.48 -25.87 -11.76
C LYS A 193 -21.71 -24.76 -12.50
N ILE A 194 -21.69 -23.52 -11.98
CA ILE A 194 -20.94 -22.37 -12.52
C ILE A 194 -19.41 -22.50 -12.27
N ALA A 195 -18.99 -23.33 -11.30
CA ALA A 195 -17.57 -23.64 -11.05
C ALA A 195 -16.97 -24.63 -12.07
N LYS A 196 -17.75 -25.16 -13.02
CA LYS A 196 -17.20 -25.92 -14.15
C LYS A 196 -16.68 -24.95 -15.20
N GLY A 197 -15.48 -24.42 -14.98
CA GLY A 197 -14.78 -23.54 -15.93
C GLY A 197 -13.93 -22.47 -15.28
N VAL A 198 -14.23 -22.10 -14.04
CA VAL A 198 -13.47 -21.11 -13.24
C VAL A 198 -12.34 -21.83 -12.52
N SER A 199 -11.08 -21.43 -12.80
CA SER A 199 -9.93 -22.03 -12.13
C SER A 199 -9.89 -21.65 -10.64
N LYS A 200 -9.17 -22.43 -9.83
CA LYS A 200 -8.95 -22.11 -8.40
C LYS A 200 -8.27 -20.73 -8.23
N ASP A 201 -7.48 -20.33 -9.21
CA ASP A 201 -6.73 -19.06 -9.23
C ASP A 201 -7.64 -17.85 -9.51
N GLU A 202 -8.79 -18.05 -10.15
CA GLU A 202 -9.79 -16.98 -10.38
C GLU A 202 -10.55 -16.58 -9.11
N LEU A 203 -10.48 -17.40 -8.05
CA LEU A 203 -11.14 -17.18 -6.76
C LEU A 203 -10.25 -16.50 -5.73
N LEU A 204 -8.95 -16.36 -6.00
CA LEU A 204 -8.02 -15.67 -5.11
C LEU A 204 -8.33 -14.17 -5.08
N SER A 205 -8.13 -13.53 -3.94
CA SER A 205 -8.04 -12.07 -3.90
C SER A 205 -6.79 -11.63 -4.68
N PHE A 206 -6.76 -10.39 -5.16
CA PHE A 206 -5.57 -9.87 -5.84
C PHE A 206 -4.32 -10.05 -4.97
N ASP A 207 -4.41 -9.66 -3.69
CA ASP A 207 -3.32 -9.77 -2.72
C ASP A 207 -2.78 -11.20 -2.68
N ASP A 208 -3.66 -12.19 -2.56
CA ASP A 208 -3.27 -13.61 -2.48
C ASP A 208 -2.65 -14.10 -3.79
N ALA A 209 -3.22 -13.75 -4.94
CA ALA A 209 -2.69 -14.17 -6.25
C ALA A 209 -1.30 -13.59 -6.52
N PHE A 210 -1.08 -12.31 -6.19
CA PHE A 210 0.21 -11.67 -6.36
C PHE A 210 1.25 -12.20 -5.37
N LEU A 211 0.83 -12.41 -4.11
CA LEU A 211 1.64 -13.04 -3.08
C LEU A 211 2.11 -14.44 -3.46
N GLU A 212 1.20 -15.28 -3.93
CA GLU A 212 1.51 -16.65 -4.33
C GLU A 212 2.55 -16.66 -5.45
N LYS A 213 2.44 -15.74 -6.42
CA LYS A 213 3.44 -15.63 -7.47
C LYS A 213 4.80 -15.19 -6.96
N LEU A 214 4.88 -14.15 -6.13
CA LEU A 214 6.16 -13.74 -5.58
C LEU A 214 6.79 -14.86 -4.72
N ASP A 215 5.97 -15.63 -4.00
CA ASP A 215 6.43 -16.83 -3.29
C ASP A 215 6.97 -17.90 -4.26
N GLU A 216 6.34 -18.09 -5.43
CA GLU A 216 6.88 -18.96 -6.50
C GLU A 216 8.24 -18.47 -6.98
N TYR A 217 8.40 -17.17 -7.30
CA TYR A 217 9.68 -16.60 -7.72
C TYR A 217 10.75 -16.77 -6.65
N ARG A 218 10.41 -16.53 -5.37
CA ARG A 218 11.34 -16.76 -4.24
C ARG A 218 11.78 -18.22 -4.17
N LYS A 219 10.86 -19.18 -4.32
CA LYS A 219 11.19 -20.61 -4.32
C LYS A 219 12.08 -20.99 -5.50
N THR A 220 11.78 -20.48 -6.70
CA THR A 220 12.58 -20.71 -7.91
C THR A 220 13.99 -20.14 -7.73
N LEU A 221 14.12 -18.88 -7.34
CA LEU A 221 15.42 -18.25 -7.09
C LEU A 221 16.18 -18.95 -5.97
N ALA A 222 15.54 -19.27 -4.84
CA ALA A 222 16.20 -19.96 -3.72
C ALA A 222 16.81 -21.31 -4.15
N LYS A 223 16.02 -22.12 -4.87
CA LYS A 223 16.47 -23.43 -5.38
C LYS A 223 17.59 -23.26 -6.39
N SER A 224 17.45 -22.32 -7.33
CA SER A 224 18.42 -22.15 -8.40
C SER A 224 19.71 -21.47 -7.90
N PHE A 225 19.65 -20.54 -6.95
CA PHE A 225 20.84 -19.97 -6.30
C PHE A 225 21.63 -21.04 -5.55
N LYS A 226 20.96 -21.88 -4.74
CA LYS A 226 21.63 -22.98 -4.01
C LYS A 226 22.21 -24.04 -4.96
N LYS A 227 21.54 -24.31 -6.08
CA LYS A 227 22.04 -25.26 -7.10
C LYS A 227 23.36 -24.80 -7.71
N HIS A 228 23.48 -23.50 -8.01
CA HIS A 228 24.66 -22.94 -8.67
C HIS A 228 25.75 -22.46 -7.70
N ASN A 229 25.39 -22.22 -6.43
CA ASN A 229 26.28 -21.72 -5.37
C ASN A 229 26.07 -22.58 -4.10
N GLN A 230 26.66 -23.78 -4.09
CA GLN A 230 26.41 -24.81 -3.07
C GLN A 230 26.90 -24.42 -1.67
N GLU A 231 27.84 -23.50 -1.60
CA GLU A 231 28.44 -22.96 -0.38
C GLU A 231 27.55 -21.95 0.35
N LEU A 232 26.51 -21.43 -0.28
CA LEU A 232 25.66 -20.41 0.35
C LEU A 232 24.83 -21.01 1.48
N GLU A 233 24.92 -20.38 2.64
CA GLU A 233 24.13 -20.71 3.82
C GLU A 233 22.71 -20.14 3.72
N SER A 234 21.82 -20.62 4.60
CA SER A 234 20.40 -20.21 4.64
C SER A 234 20.21 -18.69 4.74
N GLU A 235 21.03 -18.02 5.55
CA GLU A 235 20.99 -16.56 5.72
C GLU A 235 21.39 -15.82 4.43
N GLN A 236 22.50 -16.22 3.82
CA GLN A 236 23.01 -15.64 2.57
C GLN A 236 22.05 -15.87 1.39
N LEU A 237 21.42 -17.04 1.30
CA LEU A 237 20.39 -17.33 0.30
C LEU A 237 19.15 -16.47 0.50
N THR A 238 18.70 -16.33 1.75
CA THR A 238 17.55 -15.48 2.06
C THR A 238 17.83 -14.04 1.64
N GLU A 239 19.00 -13.51 1.98
CA GLU A 239 19.44 -12.16 1.59
C GLU A 239 19.54 -12.00 0.06
N ALA A 240 20.17 -12.96 -0.64
CA ALA A 240 20.31 -12.93 -2.09
C ALA A 240 18.96 -12.91 -2.83
N VAL A 241 18.04 -13.80 -2.43
CA VAL A 241 16.70 -13.89 -3.02
C VAL A 241 15.92 -12.61 -2.74
N GLN A 242 15.94 -12.13 -1.49
CA GLN A 242 15.21 -10.93 -1.09
C GLN A 242 15.71 -9.71 -1.87
N ARG A 243 17.02 -9.47 -1.91
CA ARG A 243 17.61 -8.34 -2.63
C ARG A 243 17.27 -8.35 -4.13
N THR A 244 17.24 -9.54 -4.74
CA THR A 244 16.89 -9.70 -6.15
C THR A 244 15.44 -9.31 -6.41
N ILE A 245 14.51 -9.81 -5.59
CA ILE A 245 13.08 -9.49 -5.70
C ILE A 245 12.83 -8.01 -5.41
N ASP A 246 13.44 -7.43 -4.38
CA ASP A 246 13.27 -6.02 -4.02
C ASP A 246 13.67 -5.08 -5.17
N ARG A 247 14.80 -5.37 -5.82
CA ARG A 247 15.27 -4.61 -6.98
C ARG A 247 14.34 -4.77 -8.18
N LEU A 248 13.86 -5.98 -8.47
CA LEU A 248 12.89 -6.20 -9.56
C LEU A 248 11.58 -5.46 -9.30
N VAL A 249 11.00 -5.59 -8.11
CA VAL A 249 9.77 -4.89 -7.70
C VAL A 249 9.96 -3.38 -7.82
N PHE A 250 11.07 -2.83 -7.32
CA PHE A 250 11.30 -1.40 -7.37
C PHE A 250 11.49 -0.88 -8.79
N ILE A 251 12.30 -1.56 -9.62
CA ILE A 251 12.47 -1.19 -11.03
C ILE A 251 11.12 -1.23 -11.74
N ARG A 252 10.35 -2.30 -11.54
CA ARG A 252 9.04 -2.45 -12.19
C ARG A 252 8.05 -1.36 -11.77
N PHE A 253 8.05 -0.99 -10.49
CA PHE A 253 7.27 0.15 -10.01
C PHE A 253 7.67 1.45 -10.73
N LEU A 254 8.97 1.71 -10.89
CA LEU A 254 9.44 2.88 -11.65
C LEU A 254 9.00 2.84 -13.11
N GLU A 255 9.03 1.67 -13.76
CA GLU A 255 8.58 1.48 -15.14
C GLU A 255 7.07 1.72 -15.30
N ASP A 256 6.25 1.18 -14.40
CA ASP A 256 4.78 1.31 -14.47
C ASP A 256 4.30 2.72 -14.18
N LYS A 257 4.99 3.45 -13.28
CA LYS A 257 4.75 4.87 -13.06
C LYS A 257 5.33 5.76 -14.16
N ASN A 258 5.98 5.20 -15.19
CA ASN A 258 6.71 5.91 -16.23
C ASN A 258 7.76 6.89 -15.66
N ILE A 259 8.34 6.58 -14.49
CA ILE A 259 9.46 7.34 -13.91
C ILE A 259 10.77 6.94 -14.61
N GLU A 260 10.92 5.65 -14.93
CA GLU A 260 11.97 5.13 -15.81
C GLU A 260 11.34 4.41 -17.02
N GLU A 261 12.08 4.35 -18.12
CA GLU A 261 11.67 3.56 -19.30
C GLU A 261 11.68 2.05 -18.99
N PRO A 262 10.78 1.26 -19.61
CA PRO A 262 10.80 -0.20 -19.52
C PRO A 262 12.14 -0.80 -19.95
N ARG A 263 12.78 -1.56 -19.06
CA ARG A 263 14.06 -2.25 -19.30
C ARG A 263 14.05 -3.71 -18.84
N ILE A 264 13.24 -4.09 -17.85
CA ILE A 264 13.12 -5.49 -17.41
C ILE A 264 12.75 -6.40 -18.57
N GLU A 265 11.84 -5.96 -19.46
CA GLU A 265 11.40 -6.73 -20.63
C GLU A 265 12.52 -7.07 -21.61
N ASN A 266 13.61 -6.28 -21.61
CA ASN A 266 14.73 -6.43 -22.52
C ASN A 266 15.87 -7.28 -21.92
N LEU A 267 15.92 -7.45 -20.60
CA LEU A 267 16.95 -8.27 -19.93
C LEU A 267 17.05 -9.70 -20.49
N PRO A 268 15.94 -10.41 -20.80
CA PRO A 268 15.99 -11.76 -21.35
C PRO A 268 16.59 -11.86 -22.76
N ASN A 269 16.73 -10.74 -23.47
CA ASN A 269 17.28 -10.69 -24.83
C ASN A 269 18.79 -10.44 -24.85
N GLU A 270 19.38 -10.12 -23.70
CA GLU A 270 20.81 -9.90 -23.55
C GLU A 270 21.59 -11.21 -23.47
N SER A 271 22.89 -11.15 -23.76
CA SER A 271 23.79 -12.33 -23.67
C SER A 271 23.84 -12.97 -22.27
N SER A 272 23.54 -12.20 -21.24
CA SER A 272 23.40 -12.62 -19.85
C SER A 272 22.39 -11.68 -19.20
N ALA A 273 21.21 -12.21 -18.91
CA ALA A 273 20.12 -11.45 -18.28
C ALA A 273 20.57 -10.95 -16.91
N TRP A 274 21.33 -11.76 -16.15
CA TRP A 274 21.82 -11.37 -14.83
C TRP A 274 22.85 -10.23 -14.88
N LYS A 275 23.84 -10.30 -15.79
CA LYS A 275 24.83 -9.21 -15.91
C LYS A 275 24.18 -7.91 -16.36
N ALA A 276 23.21 -7.99 -17.28
CA ALA A 276 22.41 -6.85 -17.69
C ALA A 276 21.61 -6.26 -16.52
N PHE A 277 21.02 -7.12 -15.68
CA PHE A 277 20.31 -6.71 -14.46
C PHE A 277 21.22 -6.01 -13.44
N VAL A 278 22.41 -6.56 -13.16
CA VAL A 278 23.39 -5.92 -12.25
C VAL A 278 23.87 -4.57 -12.82
N SER A 279 24.09 -4.50 -14.14
CA SER A 279 24.46 -3.25 -14.82
C SER A 279 23.33 -2.21 -14.74
N LEU A 280 22.09 -2.63 -14.94
CA LEU A 280 20.90 -1.79 -14.77
C LEU A 280 20.83 -1.23 -13.34
N CYS A 281 20.95 -2.08 -12.32
CA CYS A 281 20.97 -1.65 -10.92
C CYS A 281 22.08 -0.62 -10.65
N SER A 282 23.29 -0.88 -11.15
CA SER A 282 24.43 0.04 -11.03
C SER A 282 24.18 1.40 -11.72
N SER A 283 23.42 1.41 -12.83
CA SER A 283 23.04 2.65 -13.51
C SER A 283 21.98 3.48 -12.77
N LEU A 284 21.17 2.81 -11.94
CA LEU A 284 20.09 3.44 -11.17
C LEU A 284 20.56 3.94 -9.80
N GLU A 285 21.60 3.33 -9.20
CA GLU A 285 22.17 3.71 -7.90
C GLU A 285 22.45 5.22 -7.76
N PRO A 286 23.09 5.90 -8.73
CA PRO A 286 23.41 7.33 -8.57
C PRO A 286 22.17 8.24 -8.53
N LYS A 287 21.10 7.85 -9.24
CA LYS A 287 19.86 8.63 -9.35
C LYS A 287 18.99 8.46 -8.10
N TYR A 288 18.78 7.21 -7.71
CA TYR A 288 17.81 6.89 -6.68
C TYR A 288 18.42 6.94 -5.30
N ASN A 289 19.73 6.74 -5.10
CA ASN A 289 20.32 6.58 -3.76
C ASN A 289 19.67 5.43 -2.97
N GLY A 290 20.23 5.14 -1.80
CA GLY A 290 19.58 4.30 -0.82
C GLY A 290 19.89 2.82 -0.98
N LEU A 291 19.33 2.05 -0.06
CA LEU A 291 19.69 0.67 0.22
C LEU A 291 19.37 -0.29 -0.94
N VAL A 292 18.38 0.04 -1.78
CA VAL A 292 17.83 -0.84 -2.82
C VAL A 292 18.86 -1.19 -3.90
N PHE A 293 19.51 -0.19 -4.48
CA PHE A 293 20.48 -0.37 -5.58
C PHE A 293 21.93 -0.29 -5.14
N LYS A 294 22.18 -0.09 -3.84
CA LYS A 294 23.55 -0.13 -3.30
C LYS A 294 24.18 -1.48 -3.64
N ARG A 295 25.45 -1.45 -4.04
CA ARG A 295 26.22 -2.65 -4.34
C ARG A 295 26.15 -3.65 -3.18
N HIS A 296 25.76 -4.87 -3.50
CA HIS A 296 25.67 -6.01 -2.61
C HIS A 296 26.93 -6.87 -2.71
N SER A 297 27.50 -7.29 -1.60
CA SER A 297 28.76 -8.05 -1.58
C SER A 297 28.65 -9.45 -2.17
N LEU A 298 27.43 -10.00 -2.24
CA LEU A 298 27.15 -11.32 -2.78
C LEU A 298 26.66 -11.28 -4.24
N ILE A 299 25.40 -10.87 -4.46
CA ILE A 299 24.73 -11.00 -5.78
C ILE A 299 25.30 -10.10 -6.90
N ASP A 300 26.07 -9.06 -6.55
CA ASP A 300 26.73 -8.18 -7.52
C ASP A 300 28.21 -8.56 -7.74
N ASP A 301 28.71 -9.58 -7.02
CA ASP A 301 30.07 -10.05 -7.22
C ASP A 301 30.19 -10.93 -8.47
N LYS A 302 31.34 -10.88 -9.12
CA LYS A 302 31.63 -11.69 -10.31
C LYS A 302 31.72 -13.18 -9.98
N SER A 303 31.96 -13.55 -8.72
CA SER A 303 32.00 -14.94 -8.28
C SER A 303 30.62 -15.56 -8.14
N PHE A 304 29.56 -14.75 -8.03
CA PHE A 304 28.19 -15.27 -7.92
C PHE A 304 27.79 -15.92 -9.25
N SER A 305 27.29 -17.15 -9.19
CA SER A 305 26.80 -17.89 -10.35
C SER A 305 25.27 -17.80 -10.42
N PRO A 306 24.70 -16.89 -11.23
CA PRO A 306 23.27 -16.71 -11.30
C PRO A 306 22.59 -17.76 -12.20
N PRO A 307 21.32 -18.06 -11.96
CA PRO A 307 20.52 -18.93 -12.81
C PRO A 307 19.96 -18.13 -13.99
N GLU A 308 20.70 -18.08 -15.10
CA GLU A 308 20.38 -17.22 -16.25
C GLU A 308 18.98 -17.53 -16.83
N ASP A 309 18.67 -18.81 -17.07
CA ASP A 309 17.40 -19.21 -17.69
C ASP A 309 16.21 -18.92 -16.77
N GLU A 310 16.26 -19.40 -15.52
CA GLU A 310 15.16 -19.17 -14.58
C GLU A 310 14.99 -17.68 -14.25
N PHE A 311 16.07 -16.91 -14.18
CA PHE A 311 15.98 -15.46 -13.98
C PHE A 311 15.39 -14.74 -15.20
N ALA A 312 15.76 -15.14 -16.41
CA ALA A 312 15.19 -14.60 -17.64
C ALA A 312 13.69 -14.88 -17.73
N ASP A 313 13.23 -16.09 -17.37
CA ASP A 313 11.81 -16.44 -17.30
C ASP A 313 11.06 -15.58 -16.30
N ILE A 314 11.62 -15.39 -15.10
CA ILE A 314 11.05 -14.48 -14.10
C ILE A 314 10.92 -13.07 -14.69
N CYS A 315 11.94 -12.55 -15.36
CA CYS A 315 11.90 -11.20 -15.97
C CYS A 315 10.80 -11.08 -17.05
N ARG A 316 10.61 -12.11 -17.89
CA ARG A 316 9.53 -12.14 -18.91
C ARG A 316 8.15 -12.11 -18.28
N GLU A 317 7.95 -12.86 -17.20
CA GLU A 317 6.67 -12.86 -16.50
C GLU A 317 6.43 -11.54 -15.75
N PHE A 318 7.48 -10.98 -15.16
CA PHE A 318 7.43 -9.73 -14.39
C PHE A 318 7.18 -8.49 -15.27
N SER A 319 7.65 -8.50 -16.52
CA SER A 319 7.44 -7.39 -17.46
C SER A 319 6.02 -7.32 -18.04
N ASN A 320 5.24 -8.41 -17.95
CA ASN A 320 3.87 -8.41 -18.43
C ASN A 320 2.96 -7.55 -17.54
N SER A 321 2.64 -6.34 -18.02
CA SER A 321 1.88 -5.33 -17.26
C SER A 321 0.47 -5.79 -16.88
N PHE A 322 -0.11 -6.74 -17.61
CA PHE A 322 -1.43 -7.30 -17.26
C PHE A 322 -1.39 -8.20 -16.03
N ASN A 323 -0.21 -8.77 -15.71
CA ASN A 323 -0.05 -9.61 -14.54
C ASN A 323 0.12 -8.75 -13.27
N TYR A 324 0.84 -7.62 -13.36
CA TYR A 324 1.21 -6.79 -12.21
C TYR A 324 1.16 -5.29 -12.52
N PRO A 325 0.05 -4.60 -12.23
CA PRO A 325 -0.02 -3.16 -12.41
C PRO A 325 0.47 -2.42 -11.18
N PHE A 326 1.78 -2.30 -11.03
CA PHE A 326 2.36 -1.60 -9.88
C PHE A 326 1.97 -0.12 -9.79
N ASP A 327 1.44 0.46 -10.85
CA ASP A 327 0.83 1.79 -10.84
C ASP A 327 -0.52 1.84 -10.11
N GLN A 328 -1.19 0.70 -9.97
CA GLN A 328 -2.52 0.51 -9.38
C GLN A 328 -2.53 -0.21 -8.05
N ILE A 329 -1.50 -0.99 -7.75
CA ILE A 329 -1.38 -1.70 -6.48
C ILE A 329 -1.20 -0.67 -5.36
N PRO A 330 -2.12 -0.59 -4.37
CA PRO A 330 -1.91 0.23 -3.19
C PRO A 330 -0.58 -0.14 -2.51
N ILE A 331 0.22 0.87 -2.15
CA ILE A 331 1.54 0.66 -1.54
C ILE A 331 1.42 -0.04 -0.18
N SER A 332 0.28 0.10 0.49
CA SER A 332 -0.05 -0.67 1.70
C SER A 332 -0.03 -2.19 1.48
N ILE A 333 -0.34 -2.65 0.25
CA ILE A 333 -0.25 -4.06 -0.11
C ILE A 333 1.21 -4.51 -0.15
N LEU A 334 2.13 -3.71 -0.68
CA LEU A 334 3.56 -4.06 -0.70
C LEU A 334 4.09 -4.27 0.73
N GLY A 335 3.69 -3.42 1.69
CA GLY A 335 3.99 -3.64 3.10
C GLY A 335 3.51 -5.01 3.59
N SER A 336 2.23 -5.36 3.32
CA SER A 336 1.67 -6.67 3.70
C SER A 336 2.37 -7.86 3.04
N ILE A 337 2.84 -7.69 1.79
CA ILE A 337 3.58 -8.69 1.03
C ILE A 337 4.92 -8.97 1.68
N TYR A 338 5.66 -7.90 1.96
CA TYR A 338 6.95 -8.02 2.58
C TYR A 338 6.87 -8.53 4.01
N GLU A 339 5.83 -8.19 4.78
CA GLU A 339 5.60 -8.77 6.10
C GLU A 339 5.45 -10.29 6.05
N ARG A 340 4.70 -10.81 5.06
CA ARG A 340 4.60 -12.25 4.81
C ARG A 340 5.96 -12.84 4.42
N PHE A 341 6.80 -12.06 3.72
CA PHE A 341 8.14 -12.49 3.38
C PHE A 341 9.08 -12.57 4.57
N LEU A 342 9.00 -11.60 5.49
CA LEU A 342 9.74 -11.58 6.75
C LEU A 342 9.35 -12.75 7.65
N GLY A 343 8.13 -13.25 7.53
CA GLY A 343 7.69 -14.46 8.23
C GLY A 343 8.26 -15.78 7.70
N LYS A 344 9.00 -15.76 6.58
CA LYS A 344 9.57 -16.95 5.94
C LYS A 344 11.08 -16.81 5.76
N VAL A 345 11.80 -17.93 5.83
CA VAL A 345 13.24 -18.02 5.58
C VAL A 345 13.52 -19.08 4.55
N VAL A 346 14.62 -18.92 3.81
CA VAL A 346 15.12 -19.98 2.93
C VAL A 346 15.89 -20.98 3.80
N HIS A 347 15.33 -22.17 3.98
CA HIS A 347 16.02 -23.26 4.66
C HIS A 347 16.84 -24.06 3.65
N ALA A 348 18.16 -23.99 3.78
CA ALA A 348 19.10 -24.68 2.91
C ALA A 348 19.60 -25.99 3.55
N THR A 349 19.70 -27.03 2.74
CA THR A 349 20.48 -28.24 3.04
C THR A 349 21.56 -28.42 1.97
N PRO A 350 22.49 -29.38 2.11
CA PRO A 350 23.58 -29.58 1.14
C PRO A 350 23.12 -29.82 -0.31
N LYS A 351 21.86 -30.21 -0.55
CA LYS A 351 21.32 -30.51 -1.90
C LYS A 351 20.02 -29.81 -2.27
N ARG A 352 19.37 -29.10 -1.35
CA ARG A 352 18.07 -28.44 -1.59
C ARG A 352 17.95 -27.13 -0.83
N ALA A 353 17.18 -26.21 -1.36
CA ALA A 353 16.66 -25.06 -0.64
C ALA A 353 15.14 -25.06 -0.74
N ASP A 354 14.46 -24.75 0.36
CA ASP A 354 13.02 -24.54 0.35
C ASP A 354 12.65 -23.31 1.19
N VAL A 355 11.51 -22.71 0.89
CA VAL A 355 11.01 -21.54 1.61
C VAL A 355 10.05 -22.00 2.69
N GLU A 356 10.38 -21.68 3.93
CA GLU A 356 9.80 -22.25 5.14
C GLU A 356 9.41 -21.12 6.11
N GLU A 357 8.28 -21.24 6.80
CA GLU A 357 7.90 -20.25 7.83
C GLU A 357 8.91 -20.27 8.98
N LYS A 358 9.22 -19.10 9.55
CA LYS A 358 10.06 -18.97 10.75
C LYS A 358 9.41 -19.77 11.91
N PRO A 359 10.18 -20.43 12.79
CA PRO A 359 9.64 -21.23 13.89
C PRO A 359 8.66 -20.46 14.80
N GLU A 360 8.92 -19.18 15.02
CA GLU A 360 8.09 -18.28 15.82
C GLU A 360 6.73 -18.02 15.16
N VAL A 361 6.73 -17.86 13.83
CA VAL A 361 5.52 -17.67 13.00
C VAL A 361 4.65 -18.92 13.01
N ARG A 362 5.27 -20.11 12.87
CA ARG A 362 4.55 -21.40 12.96
C ARG A 362 3.87 -21.59 14.31
N LYS A 363 4.57 -21.23 15.40
CA LYS A 363 4.03 -21.31 16.77
C LYS A 363 2.89 -20.31 16.99
N ALA A 364 2.96 -19.14 16.36
CA ALA A 364 1.89 -18.13 16.40
C ALA A 364 0.68 -18.51 15.51
N GLY A 365 0.81 -19.51 14.64
CA GLY A 365 -0.24 -19.93 13.71
C GLY A 365 -0.35 -19.03 12.48
N GLY A 366 0.75 -18.37 12.07
CA GLY A 366 0.82 -17.53 10.88
C GLY A 366 1.28 -16.09 11.16
N VAL A 367 1.41 -15.30 10.09
CA VAL A 367 1.70 -13.85 10.15
C VAL A 367 0.37 -13.11 10.12
N TYR A 368 0.04 -12.41 11.20
CA TYR A 368 -1.18 -11.59 11.28
C TYR A 368 -0.85 -10.13 11.01
N TYR A 369 -1.38 -9.63 9.91
CA TYR A 369 -1.19 -8.25 9.49
C TYR A 369 -2.22 -7.34 10.17
N THR A 370 -1.88 -6.07 10.41
CA THR A 370 -2.86 -5.11 10.93
C THR A 370 -3.74 -4.65 9.77
N PRO A 371 -5.06 -4.91 9.78
CA PRO A 371 -5.95 -4.43 8.73
C PRO A 371 -5.82 -2.91 8.52
N GLU A 372 -5.80 -2.48 7.26
CA GLU A 372 -5.52 -1.09 6.89
C GLU A 372 -6.48 -0.09 7.55
N TYR A 373 -7.76 -0.44 7.68
CA TYR A 373 -8.75 0.42 8.35
C TYR A 373 -8.41 0.69 9.82
N ILE A 374 -7.73 -0.26 10.50
CA ILE A 374 -7.27 -0.10 11.89
C ILE A 374 -6.05 0.80 11.94
N VAL A 375 -5.09 0.58 11.03
CA VAL A 375 -3.91 1.43 10.93
C VAL A 375 -4.33 2.88 10.71
N ARG A 376 -5.21 3.13 9.73
CA ARG A 376 -5.81 4.43 9.44
C ARG A 376 -6.52 5.03 10.65
N TYR A 377 -7.34 4.23 11.34
CA TYR A 377 -8.04 4.70 12.53
C TYR A 377 -7.07 5.14 13.64
N ILE A 378 -6.06 4.33 13.93
CA ILE A 378 -5.06 4.62 14.97
C ILE A 378 -4.27 5.88 14.60
N VAL A 379 -3.75 5.97 13.38
CA VAL A 379 -2.96 7.12 12.91
C VAL A 379 -3.80 8.40 12.92
N GLY A 380 -5.02 8.37 12.39
CA GLY A 380 -5.92 9.53 12.37
C GLY A 380 -6.27 10.04 13.78
N ASN A 381 -6.49 9.12 14.73
CA ASN A 381 -6.81 9.48 16.13
C ASN A 381 -5.57 9.77 17.00
N THR A 382 -4.36 9.70 16.45
CA THR A 382 -3.11 10.04 17.14
C THR A 382 -2.36 11.15 16.42
N VAL A 383 -1.67 10.83 15.33
CA VAL A 383 -0.94 11.79 14.51
C VAL A 383 -1.88 12.84 13.93
N GLY A 384 -2.99 12.42 13.32
CA GLY A 384 -3.98 13.33 12.73
C GLY A 384 -4.51 14.36 13.74
N LYS A 385 -4.83 13.89 14.96
CA LYS A 385 -5.25 14.76 16.08
C LYS A 385 -4.14 15.67 16.60
N LEU A 386 -2.89 15.22 16.58
CA LEU A 386 -1.75 16.03 17.03
C LEU A 386 -1.36 17.15 16.07
N ILE A 387 -1.61 16.98 14.78
CA ILE A 387 -1.28 17.96 13.74
C ILE A 387 -2.45 18.90 13.42
N GLU A 388 -3.65 18.61 13.91
CA GLU A 388 -4.86 19.41 13.71
C GLU A 388 -4.62 20.86 14.14
N GLY A 389 -4.80 21.80 13.20
CA GLY A 389 -4.64 23.24 13.44
C GLY A 389 -3.19 23.76 13.43
N LYS A 390 -2.18 22.90 13.23
CA LYS A 390 -0.76 23.31 13.14
C LYS A 390 -0.35 23.72 11.72
N THR A 391 0.66 24.58 11.62
CA THR A 391 1.26 24.92 10.32
C THR A 391 2.28 23.85 9.88
N PRO A 392 2.57 23.73 8.56
CA PRO A 392 3.66 22.90 8.05
C PRO A 392 5.02 23.12 8.76
N GLU A 393 5.36 24.35 9.14
CA GLU A 393 6.60 24.66 9.88
C GLU A 393 6.60 24.17 11.34
N GLU A 394 5.43 24.06 11.95
CA GLU A 394 5.31 23.46 13.29
C GLU A 394 5.40 21.94 13.18
N ILE A 395 4.72 21.37 12.18
CA ILE A 395 4.74 19.93 11.92
C ILE A 395 6.14 19.45 11.55
N SER A 396 6.93 20.22 10.79
CA SER A 396 8.30 19.83 10.42
C SER A 396 9.26 19.64 11.61
N LYS A 397 8.86 20.08 12.81
CA LYS A 397 9.62 19.89 14.06
C LYS A 397 9.12 18.71 14.90
N MET A 398 8.09 18.00 14.45
CA MET A 398 7.50 16.87 15.16
C MET A 398 8.12 15.55 14.70
N ALA A 399 8.29 14.56 15.59
CA ALA A 399 8.63 13.19 15.19
C ALA A 399 7.54 12.20 15.58
N PHE A 400 7.25 11.32 14.63
CA PHE A 400 6.31 10.23 14.77
C PHE A 400 7.07 8.93 14.55
N ALA A 401 6.91 7.98 15.47
CA ALA A 401 7.67 6.74 15.44
C ALA A 401 6.82 5.48 15.52
N ASP A 402 7.37 4.40 14.98
CA ASP A 402 7.00 3.03 15.28
C ASP A 402 8.27 2.29 15.72
N ILE A 403 8.29 1.83 16.98
CA ILE A 403 9.48 1.22 17.59
C ILE A 403 9.53 -0.30 17.41
N ALA A 404 8.61 -0.88 16.63
CA ALA A 404 8.65 -2.25 16.13
C ALA A 404 8.01 -2.27 14.74
N CYS A 405 8.64 -1.56 13.80
CA CYS A 405 7.95 -1.10 12.59
C CYS A 405 7.64 -2.20 11.56
N GLY A 406 8.28 -3.37 11.63
CA GLY A 406 8.06 -4.45 10.69
C GLY A 406 8.29 -3.99 9.24
N SER A 407 7.29 -4.21 8.38
CA SER A 407 7.25 -3.71 6.99
C SER A 407 7.00 -2.21 6.85
N GLY A 408 6.69 -1.50 7.94
CA GLY A 408 6.46 -0.05 7.94
C GLY A 408 5.02 0.36 7.72
N SER A 409 4.04 -0.56 7.83
CA SER A 409 2.61 -0.29 7.57
C SER A 409 2.08 0.95 8.30
N PHE A 410 2.41 1.13 9.59
CA PHE A 410 2.02 2.32 10.34
C PHE A 410 2.76 3.58 9.86
N LEU A 411 4.07 3.49 9.59
CA LEU A 411 4.88 4.64 9.14
C LEU A 411 4.46 5.15 7.76
N ILE A 412 4.06 4.25 6.86
CA ILE A 412 3.48 4.60 5.56
C ILE A 412 2.19 5.41 5.75
N GLU A 413 1.32 4.98 6.67
CA GLU A 413 0.06 5.69 6.93
C GLU A 413 0.30 7.03 7.64
N VAL A 414 1.23 7.11 8.60
CA VAL A 414 1.67 8.38 9.18
C VAL A 414 2.14 9.33 8.08
N TYR A 415 3.00 8.85 7.18
CA TYR A 415 3.50 9.66 6.08
C TYR A 415 2.36 10.10 5.14
N SER A 416 1.43 9.20 4.82
CA SER A 416 0.24 9.50 4.01
C SER A 416 -0.62 10.60 4.65
N GLU A 417 -0.89 10.51 5.95
CA GLU A 417 -1.64 11.54 6.71
C GLU A 417 -0.94 12.91 6.65
N LEU A 418 0.38 12.94 6.77
CA LEU A 418 1.14 14.19 6.67
C LEU A 418 1.11 14.78 5.25
N LEU A 419 1.26 13.97 4.20
CA LEU A 419 1.18 14.43 2.83
C LEU A 419 -0.20 15.03 2.51
N ASP A 420 -1.27 14.34 2.92
CA ASP A 420 -2.65 14.82 2.71
C ASP A 420 -2.94 16.09 3.51
N TYR A 421 -2.44 16.19 4.74
CA TYR A 421 -2.57 17.40 5.54
C TYR A 421 -1.88 18.59 4.86
N HIS A 422 -0.62 18.44 4.45
CA HIS A 422 0.15 19.50 3.81
C HIS A 422 -0.48 19.95 2.49
N THR A 423 -0.93 19.00 1.68
CA THR A 423 -1.61 19.28 0.40
C THR A 423 -2.86 20.12 0.63
N ARG A 424 -3.75 19.69 1.53
CA ARG A 424 -4.97 20.45 1.87
C ARG A 424 -4.65 21.82 2.47
N TYR A 425 -3.61 21.91 3.29
CA TYR A 425 -3.17 23.19 3.87
C TYR A 425 -2.74 24.18 2.78
N TYR A 426 -1.88 23.78 1.84
CA TYR A 426 -1.42 24.68 0.78
C TYR A 426 -2.48 25.01 -0.27
N ILE A 427 -3.47 24.15 -0.49
CA ILE A 427 -4.63 24.47 -1.33
C ILE A 427 -5.49 25.57 -0.69
N ARG A 428 -5.69 25.51 0.64
CA ARG A 428 -6.43 26.54 1.39
C ARG A 428 -5.62 27.82 1.61
N HIS A 429 -4.31 27.70 1.69
CA HIS A 429 -3.38 28.79 1.99
C HIS A 429 -2.22 28.85 0.98
N PRO A 430 -2.50 29.11 -0.32
CA PRO A 430 -1.47 29.10 -1.35
C PRO A 430 -0.38 30.16 -1.11
N GLU A 431 -0.71 31.26 -0.44
CA GLU A 431 0.24 32.33 -0.07
C GLU A 431 1.27 31.89 0.98
N LYS A 432 1.04 30.77 1.67
CA LYS A 432 1.96 30.21 2.67
C LYS A 432 2.98 29.24 2.06
N ALA A 433 2.77 28.76 0.83
CA ALA A 433 3.71 27.88 0.16
C ALA A 433 5.00 28.64 -0.19
N LYS A 434 6.15 28.13 0.25
CA LYS A 434 7.45 28.70 -0.16
C LYS A 434 7.82 28.18 -1.54
N LYS A 435 8.77 28.86 -2.18
CA LYS A 435 9.31 28.44 -3.48
C LYS A 435 9.85 27.01 -3.37
N GLY A 436 9.25 26.10 -4.12
CA GLY A 436 9.64 24.68 -4.15
C GLY A 436 8.89 23.80 -3.16
N ASP A 437 7.91 24.30 -2.39
CA ASP A 437 7.06 23.45 -1.53
C ASP A 437 5.98 22.73 -2.34
N THR A 438 5.40 23.43 -3.31
CA THR A 438 4.34 22.96 -4.19
C THR A 438 4.70 23.18 -5.66
N GLN A 439 4.00 22.48 -6.52
CA GLN A 439 4.04 22.66 -7.98
C GLN A 439 2.64 22.50 -8.56
N THR A 440 2.44 22.93 -9.79
CA THR A 440 1.16 22.79 -10.49
C THR A 440 1.24 21.68 -11.50
N ARG A 441 0.34 20.70 -11.43
CA ARG A 441 0.20 19.61 -12.38
C ARG A 441 -1.25 19.58 -12.86
N ASP A 442 -1.46 19.69 -14.17
CA ASP A 442 -2.79 19.69 -14.81
C ASP A 442 -3.79 20.67 -14.14
N GLY A 443 -3.28 21.84 -13.74
CA GLY A 443 -4.06 22.88 -13.06
C GLY A 443 -4.29 22.64 -11.55
N GLN A 444 -3.80 21.54 -10.99
CA GLN A 444 -3.92 21.20 -9.58
C GLN A 444 -2.62 21.48 -8.81
N VAL A 445 -2.76 21.95 -7.57
CA VAL A 445 -1.62 22.15 -6.66
C VAL A 445 -1.24 20.81 -6.05
N VAL A 446 -0.01 20.37 -6.28
CA VAL A 446 0.55 19.14 -5.71
C VAL A 446 1.81 19.46 -4.92
N LEU A 447 2.15 18.65 -3.92
CA LEU A 447 3.44 18.79 -3.21
C LEU A 447 4.59 18.48 -4.15
N SER A 448 5.66 19.28 -4.09
CA SER A 448 6.88 18.98 -4.82
C SER A 448 7.58 17.74 -4.25
N LEU A 449 8.42 17.08 -5.06
CA LEU A 449 9.27 15.99 -4.58
C LEU A 449 10.13 16.43 -3.39
N LYS A 450 10.67 17.66 -3.42
CA LYS A 450 11.47 18.22 -2.33
C LYS A 450 10.70 18.27 -1.02
N LYS A 451 9.45 18.76 -1.04
CA LYS A 451 8.63 18.85 0.17
C LYS A 451 8.27 17.46 0.70
N ARG A 452 7.96 16.52 -0.20
CA ARG A 452 7.71 15.12 0.18
C ARG A 452 8.93 14.51 0.88
N GLN A 453 10.14 14.69 0.34
CA GLN A 453 11.39 14.27 0.99
C GLN A 453 11.59 14.93 2.37
N GLU A 454 11.36 16.23 2.48
CA GLU A 454 11.50 16.97 3.74
C GLU A 454 10.57 16.42 4.81
N ILE A 455 9.29 16.18 4.49
CA ILE A 455 8.32 15.58 5.42
C ILE A 455 8.80 14.18 5.84
N LEU A 456 9.23 13.35 4.88
CA LEU A 456 9.69 12.00 5.17
C LEU A 456 10.88 11.99 6.15
N VAL A 457 11.91 12.79 5.88
CA VAL A 457 13.16 12.84 6.66
C VAL A 457 12.98 13.52 8.02
N ASN A 458 12.12 14.53 8.12
CA ASN A 458 11.96 15.27 9.37
C ASN A 458 10.99 14.62 10.34
N ASN A 459 10.02 13.83 9.85
CA ASN A 459 8.88 13.43 10.64
C ASN A 459 8.77 11.93 10.91
N ILE A 460 9.31 11.07 10.04
CA ILE A 460 9.06 9.62 10.09
C ILE A 460 10.27 8.89 10.67
N TYR A 461 10.05 8.13 11.74
CA TYR A 461 11.09 7.36 12.43
C TYR A 461 10.64 5.93 12.72
N GLY A 462 11.56 4.98 12.65
CA GLY A 462 11.25 3.56 12.80
C GLY A 462 12.38 2.80 13.46
N VAL A 463 12.04 1.78 14.24
CA VAL A 463 12.99 0.81 14.77
C VAL A 463 12.45 -0.58 14.55
N ASP A 464 13.30 -1.48 14.07
CA ASP A 464 13.03 -2.92 14.10
C ASP A 464 14.31 -3.69 14.42
N ILE A 465 14.18 -4.85 15.06
CA ILE A 465 15.32 -5.70 15.38
C ILE A 465 15.79 -6.49 14.15
N ASP A 466 14.89 -6.78 13.20
CA ASP A 466 15.20 -7.49 11.97
C ASP A 466 15.69 -6.49 10.90
N PHE A 467 16.94 -6.67 10.46
CA PHE A 467 17.50 -5.84 9.40
C PHE A 467 16.64 -5.85 8.14
N GLN A 468 16.10 -7.01 7.74
CA GLN A 468 15.27 -7.13 6.55
C GLN A 468 13.99 -6.29 6.69
N ALA A 469 13.40 -6.24 7.88
CA ALA A 469 12.22 -5.42 8.16
C ALA A 469 12.53 -3.92 7.98
N THR A 470 13.69 -3.48 8.46
CA THR A 470 14.13 -2.09 8.26
C THR A 470 14.41 -1.75 6.79
N GLU A 471 14.88 -2.71 5.97
CA GLU A 471 15.07 -2.51 4.54
C GLU A 471 13.73 -2.37 3.81
N VAL A 472 12.79 -3.26 4.12
CA VAL A 472 11.43 -3.26 3.58
C VAL A 472 10.69 -1.98 3.95
N THR A 473 10.81 -1.52 5.20
CA THR A 473 10.20 -0.27 5.64
C THR A 473 10.72 0.91 4.81
N GLN A 474 12.04 0.99 4.60
CA GLN A 474 12.63 2.03 3.76
C GLN A 474 12.14 1.95 2.32
N LEU A 475 12.11 0.75 1.74
CA LEU A 475 11.60 0.52 0.38
C LEU A 475 10.15 1.00 0.25
N SER A 476 9.29 0.63 1.19
CA SER A 476 7.86 0.99 1.18
C SER A 476 7.65 2.50 1.34
N LEU A 477 8.46 3.17 2.17
CA LEU A 477 8.46 4.62 2.28
C LEU A 477 8.94 5.31 1.00
N TYR A 478 9.94 4.76 0.30
CA TYR A 478 10.39 5.28 -1.00
C TYR A 478 9.33 5.12 -2.09
N LEU A 479 8.63 3.99 -2.11
CA LEU A 479 7.50 3.79 -3.03
C LEU A 479 6.40 4.83 -2.75
N LYS A 480 6.07 5.08 -1.47
CA LYS A 480 5.09 6.10 -1.08
C LYS A 480 5.54 7.52 -1.42
N LEU A 481 6.83 7.80 -1.27
CA LEU A 481 7.43 9.07 -1.69
C LEU A 481 7.21 9.31 -3.19
N LEU A 482 7.34 8.25 -4.01
CA LEU A 482 7.24 8.31 -5.47
C LEU A 482 5.84 8.13 -6.05
N GLU A 483 4.84 7.79 -5.23
CA GLU A 483 3.48 7.43 -5.68
C GLU A 483 2.83 8.43 -6.66
N ASP A 484 3.06 9.74 -6.43
CA ASP A 484 2.54 10.83 -7.27
C ASP A 484 3.65 11.59 -8.02
N VAL A 485 4.85 11.02 -8.16
CA VAL A 485 5.98 11.67 -8.82
C VAL A 485 6.00 11.30 -10.30
N THR A 486 6.15 12.29 -11.18
CA THR A 486 6.23 12.07 -12.64
C THR A 486 7.68 11.96 -13.12
N MET A 487 7.85 11.49 -14.36
CA MET A 487 9.15 11.49 -15.06
C MET A 487 9.78 12.89 -15.07
N ASN A 488 8.99 13.93 -15.35
CA ASN A 488 9.47 15.30 -15.41
C ASN A 488 9.96 15.79 -14.05
N ASP A 489 9.28 15.43 -12.97
CA ASP A 489 9.69 15.75 -11.60
C ASP A 489 11.04 15.10 -11.28
N ALA A 490 11.19 13.82 -11.61
CA ALA A 490 12.42 13.06 -11.42
C ALA A 490 13.59 13.64 -12.25
N HIS A 491 13.34 14.00 -13.51
CA HIS A 491 14.34 14.62 -14.38
C HIS A 491 14.77 16.01 -13.88
N GLN A 492 13.82 16.87 -13.51
CA GLN A 492 14.13 18.20 -12.99
C GLN A 492 14.96 18.12 -11.70
N PHE A 493 14.66 17.16 -10.82
CA PHE A 493 15.43 16.93 -9.60
C PHE A 493 16.86 16.46 -9.90
N GLY A 494 17.00 15.50 -10.83
CA GLY A 494 18.31 14.96 -11.24
C GLY A 494 19.24 16.01 -11.88
N LEU A 495 18.69 17.02 -12.55
CA LEU A 495 19.47 18.13 -13.11
C LEU A 495 20.14 19.00 -12.05
N ILE A 496 19.60 19.05 -10.82
CA ILE A 496 20.15 19.84 -9.71
C ILE A 496 21.20 19.01 -8.91
N LYS A 497 21.53 17.79 -9.37
CA LYS A 497 22.41 16.81 -8.68
C LYS A 497 21.94 16.41 -7.27
N GLU A 498 20.70 16.71 -6.91
CA GLU A 498 20.08 16.17 -5.71
C GLU A 498 19.52 14.77 -6.03
N LYS A 499 19.58 13.87 -5.05
CA LYS A 499 19.14 12.48 -5.23
C LYS A 499 17.63 12.37 -5.02
N ILE A 500 16.98 11.47 -5.77
CA ILE A 500 15.51 11.30 -5.73
C ILE A 500 15.06 10.65 -4.42
N LEU A 501 15.82 9.70 -3.87
CA LEU A 501 15.52 9.12 -2.56
C LEU A 501 16.46 9.69 -1.50
N PRO A 502 15.92 10.17 -0.37
CA PRO A 502 16.73 10.64 0.74
C PRO A 502 17.41 9.47 1.46
N ASP A 503 18.41 9.76 2.27
CA ASP A 503 19.04 8.75 3.14
C ASP A 503 18.22 8.56 4.42
N LEU A 504 17.58 7.40 4.57
CA LEU A 504 16.74 7.08 5.73
C LEU A 504 17.47 6.30 6.84
N ARG A 505 18.79 6.10 6.76
CA ARG A 505 19.52 5.31 7.79
C ARG A 505 19.48 5.90 9.20
N LYS A 506 19.19 7.20 9.33
CA LYS A 506 18.99 7.89 10.62
C LYS A 506 17.53 7.97 11.05
N ASN A 507 16.63 7.60 10.16
CA ASN A 507 15.18 7.60 10.38
C ASN A 507 14.71 6.19 10.76
N ILE A 508 15.14 5.19 10.00
CA ILE A 508 14.81 3.79 10.18
C ILE A 508 16.07 3.05 10.66
N VAL A 509 16.06 2.59 11.91
CA VAL A 509 17.23 2.03 12.60
C VAL A 509 17.01 0.54 12.88
N CYS A 510 18.02 -0.27 12.57
CA CYS A 510 18.04 -1.69 12.94
C CYS A 510 18.61 -1.84 14.36
N GLY A 511 17.76 -2.21 15.31
CA GLY A 511 18.12 -2.27 16.72
C GLY A 511 16.99 -2.80 17.60
N ASN A 512 17.32 -3.25 18.79
CA ASN A 512 16.36 -3.75 19.75
C ASN A 512 15.83 -2.63 20.65
N SER A 513 14.58 -2.24 20.43
CA SER A 513 13.90 -1.20 21.21
C SER A 513 13.76 -1.51 22.70
N LEU A 514 13.89 -2.76 23.13
CA LEU A 514 13.69 -3.16 24.53
C LEU A 514 14.99 -3.43 25.28
N ILE A 515 16.10 -3.60 24.57
CA ILE A 515 17.39 -4.00 25.15
C ILE A 515 18.43 -2.93 24.83
N GLY A 516 18.92 -2.27 25.87
CA GLY A 516 20.01 -1.30 25.75
C GLY A 516 21.37 -1.96 25.74
N THR A 517 22.40 -1.20 25.38
CA THR A 517 23.79 -1.70 25.33
C THR A 517 24.32 -2.09 26.70
N ASP A 518 23.67 -1.66 27.78
CA ASP A 518 23.95 -2.03 29.17
C ASP A 518 23.84 -3.55 29.42
N ILE A 519 23.11 -4.29 28.57
CA ILE A 519 23.03 -5.76 28.68
C ILE A 519 24.38 -6.45 28.40
N LEU A 520 25.29 -5.79 27.67
CA LEU A 520 26.57 -6.34 27.24
C LEU A 520 27.68 -6.15 28.28
N GLU A 521 27.42 -5.41 29.36
CA GLU A 521 28.40 -5.20 30.41
C GLU A 521 28.77 -6.55 31.07
N GLY A 522 30.06 -6.88 31.07
CA GLY A 522 30.60 -8.07 31.74
C GLY A 522 30.72 -9.35 30.90
N ASP A 523 30.81 -9.25 29.57
CA ASP A 523 31.02 -10.39 28.63
C ASP A 523 30.00 -11.54 28.81
N LEU A 524 28.74 -11.18 29.05
CA LEU A 524 27.69 -12.13 29.42
C LEU A 524 27.18 -13.01 28.26
N PHE A 525 27.48 -12.66 27.00
CA PHE A 525 26.94 -13.32 25.81
C PHE A 525 28.05 -13.69 24.83
N GLU A 526 27.88 -14.79 24.09
CA GLU A 526 28.74 -15.07 22.94
C GLU A 526 28.48 -14.06 21.81
N LYS A 527 29.48 -13.77 20.98
CA LYS A 527 29.35 -12.80 19.86
C LYS A 527 28.19 -13.09 18.91
N THR A 528 27.82 -14.35 18.74
CA THR A 528 26.68 -14.79 17.91
C THR A 528 25.34 -14.48 18.57
N GLU A 529 25.25 -14.58 19.89
CA GLU A 529 24.07 -14.20 20.67
C GLU A 529 23.93 -12.68 20.76
N GLU A 530 25.04 -11.98 20.99
CA GLU A 530 25.09 -10.51 20.99
C GLU A 530 24.54 -9.92 19.69
N ARG A 531 24.95 -10.48 18.53
CA ARG A 531 24.43 -10.08 17.21
C ARG A 531 22.92 -10.28 17.08
N LYS A 532 22.36 -11.32 17.69
CA LYS A 532 20.90 -11.58 17.67
C LYS A 532 20.14 -10.66 18.61
N LEU A 533 20.75 -10.25 19.73
CA LEU A 533 20.15 -9.31 20.67
C LEU A 533 20.05 -7.91 20.07
N ASN A 534 21.03 -7.53 19.25
CA ASN A 534 21.16 -6.24 18.57
C ASN A 534 20.80 -5.04 19.48
N PRO A 535 21.45 -4.91 20.65
CA PRO A 535 21.06 -3.93 21.66
C PRO A 535 21.26 -2.49 21.17
N MET A 536 20.37 -1.58 21.58
CA MET A 536 20.35 -0.20 21.12
C MET A 536 19.83 0.74 22.21
N ASN A 537 20.44 1.93 22.33
CA ASN A 537 19.87 3.03 23.12
C ASN A 537 19.24 4.08 22.20
N PHE A 538 18.09 4.62 22.60
CA PHE A 538 17.39 5.65 21.82
C PHE A 538 18.17 6.97 21.79
N GLU A 539 18.96 7.25 22.82
CA GLU A 539 19.84 8.41 22.91
C GLU A 539 20.95 8.39 21.85
N ASP A 540 21.42 7.20 21.47
CA ASP A 540 22.44 7.03 20.44
C ASP A 540 21.81 6.99 19.05
N ALA A 541 20.67 6.30 18.90
CA ALA A 541 19.96 6.18 17.64
C ALA A 541 19.29 7.48 17.19
N PHE A 542 18.69 8.23 18.14
CA PHE A 542 17.92 9.44 17.88
C PHE A 542 18.27 10.60 18.85
N PRO A 543 19.55 11.04 18.88
CA PRO A 543 20.04 11.98 19.89
C PRO A 543 19.25 13.29 19.93
N GLU A 544 18.95 13.88 18.77
CA GLU A 544 18.22 15.15 18.68
C GLU A 544 16.76 15.02 19.15
N ILE A 545 16.14 13.84 18.95
CA ILE A 545 14.77 13.58 19.38
C ILE A 545 14.74 13.38 20.90
N MET A 546 15.67 12.61 21.44
CA MET A 546 15.75 12.40 22.89
C MET A 546 16.08 13.69 23.63
N LYS A 547 16.97 14.53 23.06
CA LYS A 547 17.33 15.84 23.64
C LYS A 547 16.14 16.82 23.71
N ARG A 548 15.17 16.73 22.80
CA ARG A 548 13.93 17.54 22.84
C ARG A 548 12.78 16.89 23.63
N GLY A 549 13.08 15.85 24.41
CA GLY A 549 12.13 15.19 25.30
C GLY A 549 11.35 14.03 24.69
N GLY A 550 11.79 13.50 23.54
CA GLY A 550 11.21 12.30 22.93
C GLY A 550 10.35 12.55 21.68
N PHE A 551 9.53 11.56 21.34
CA PHE A 551 8.65 11.57 20.17
C PHE A 551 7.32 12.30 20.46
N ASP A 552 6.75 12.92 19.43
CA ASP A 552 5.43 13.56 19.52
C ASP A 552 4.30 12.53 19.42
N ALA A 553 4.49 11.46 18.65
CA ALA A 553 3.62 10.29 18.72
C ALA A 553 4.40 9.00 18.52
N ILE A 554 3.91 7.92 19.12
CA ILE A 554 4.31 6.57 18.79
C ILE A 554 3.07 5.79 18.38
N VAL A 555 3.12 5.13 17.23
CA VAL A 555 2.06 4.26 16.70
C VAL A 555 2.63 2.90 16.35
N GLY A 556 1.82 1.85 16.31
CA GLY A 556 2.31 0.54 15.91
C GLY A 556 1.48 -0.66 16.37
N ASN A 557 1.92 -1.83 15.95
CA ASN A 557 1.47 -3.13 16.43
C ASN A 557 2.66 -3.87 17.07
N PRO A 558 2.90 -3.71 18.39
CA PRO A 558 4.04 -4.35 19.04
C PRO A 558 3.95 -5.88 19.00
N PRO A 559 5.07 -6.63 19.05
CA PRO A 559 5.09 -8.09 18.97
C PRO A 559 4.35 -8.81 20.10
N TRP A 560 3.50 -9.80 19.77
CA TRP A 560 2.70 -10.56 20.74
C TRP A 560 3.38 -11.85 21.20
N ILE A 561 4.61 -11.75 21.71
CA ILE A 561 5.45 -12.91 22.09
C ILE A 561 5.38 -13.16 23.60
N ASP A 562 5.10 -14.39 24.04
CA ASP A 562 5.19 -14.76 25.45
C ASP A 562 6.67 -14.81 25.88
N ILE A 563 7.02 -14.17 26.99
CA ILE A 563 8.39 -14.21 27.53
C ILE A 563 8.80 -15.64 27.93
N LYS A 564 7.83 -16.53 28.16
CA LYS A 564 8.00 -17.96 28.47
C LYS A 564 8.48 -18.72 27.22
N GLY A 565 9.76 -18.54 26.90
CA GLY A 565 10.40 -19.12 25.72
C GLY A 565 11.58 -18.30 25.19
N MET A 566 11.78 -17.09 25.75
CA MET A 566 12.96 -16.28 25.46
C MET A 566 14.18 -16.76 26.26
N GLU A 567 15.36 -16.34 25.83
CA GLU A 567 16.63 -16.62 26.50
C GLU A 567 16.58 -16.15 27.97
N PRO A 568 16.86 -17.01 28.97
CA PRO A 568 16.76 -16.66 30.39
C PRO A 568 17.45 -15.34 30.78
N LYS A 569 18.63 -15.06 30.22
CA LYS A 569 19.35 -13.80 30.49
C LYS A 569 18.59 -12.56 30.01
N VAL A 570 17.87 -12.66 28.89
CA VAL A 570 17.01 -11.58 28.38
C VAL A 570 15.81 -11.38 29.28
N VAL A 571 15.22 -12.48 29.76
CA VAL A 571 14.10 -12.42 30.71
C VAL A 571 14.56 -11.75 32.01
N ASP A 572 15.70 -12.15 32.57
CA ASP A 572 16.28 -11.54 33.78
C ASP A 572 16.55 -10.04 33.59
N TYR A 573 17.05 -9.64 32.41
CA TYR A 573 17.23 -8.24 32.07
C TYR A 573 15.90 -7.48 32.08
N TYR A 574 14.83 -8.02 31.50
CA TYR A 574 13.51 -7.39 31.55
C TYR A 574 12.98 -7.24 32.98
N PHE A 575 13.14 -8.24 33.83
CA PHE A 575 12.75 -8.15 35.25
C PHE A 575 13.54 -7.09 36.02
N LYS A 576 14.83 -6.90 35.70
CA LYS A 576 15.67 -5.88 36.34
C LYS A 576 15.36 -4.48 35.84
N LYS A 577 15.18 -4.30 34.52
CA LYS A 577 15.02 -2.99 33.88
C LYS A 577 13.60 -2.44 33.99
N TYR A 578 12.59 -3.30 33.88
CA TYR A 578 11.20 -2.87 33.74
C TYR A 578 10.36 -3.26 34.95
N SER A 579 10.03 -2.25 35.78
CA SER A 579 9.24 -2.44 37.01
C SER A 579 7.85 -3.04 36.82
N THR A 580 7.29 -2.99 35.61
CA THR A 580 5.96 -3.56 35.33
C THR A 580 5.99 -5.04 34.98
N VAL A 581 7.18 -5.63 34.75
CA VAL A 581 7.34 -7.03 34.37
C VAL A 581 7.04 -7.95 35.56
N GLU A 582 6.19 -8.95 35.32
CA GLU A 582 5.74 -9.98 36.25
C GLU A 582 5.78 -11.36 35.57
N ASN A 583 5.61 -12.42 36.36
CA ASN A 583 5.52 -13.77 35.83
C ASN A 583 4.35 -13.91 34.83
N ARG A 584 4.64 -14.50 33.64
CA ARG A 584 3.68 -14.73 32.53
C ARG A 584 3.17 -13.46 31.85
N MET A 585 4.10 -12.62 31.39
CA MET A 585 3.80 -11.45 30.56
C MET A 585 4.17 -11.66 29.10
N ASN A 586 3.58 -10.84 28.24
CA ASN A 586 3.88 -10.81 26.83
C ASN A 586 4.74 -9.57 26.50
N VAL A 587 5.65 -9.70 25.53
CA VAL A 587 6.59 -8.68 25.09
C VAL A 587 5.89 -7.37 24.70
N TYR A 588 4.67 -7.39 24.15
CA TYR A 588 3.93 -6.18 23.81
C TYR A 588 3.76 -5.21 25.00
N SER A 589 3.69 -5.76 26.22
CA SER A 589 3.50 -4.97 27.44
C SER A 589 4.77 -4.22 27.86
N VAL A 590 5.94 -4.77 27.53
CA VAL A 590 7.23 -4.09 27.71
C VAL A 590 7.36 -2.98 26.68
N PHE A 591 6.96 -3.23 25.42
CA PHE A 591 6.85 -2.19 24.39
C PHE A 591 5.93 -1.04 24.82
N LEU A 592 4.76 -1.34 25.39
CA LEU A 592 3.87 -0.30 25.95
C LEU A 592 4.60 0.57 26.99
N GLN A 593 5.31 -0.04 27.93
CA GLN A 593 6.07 0.71 28.94
C GLN A 593 7.16 1.57 28.29
N VAL A 594 7.95 1.02 27.37
CA VAL A 594 9.04 1.73 26.69
C VAL A 594 8.50 2.89 25.86
N ALA A 595 7.47 2.65 25.03
CA ALA A 595 6.86 3.69 24.21
C ALA A 595 6.37 4.87 25.07
N LEU A 596 5.72 4.61 26.21
CA LEU A 596 5.30 5.66 27.13
C LEU A 596 6.45 6.50 27.68
N THR A 597 7.63 5.89 27.91
CA THR A 597 8.81 6.63 28.39
C THR A 597 9.52 7.44 27.31
N LEU A 598 9.30 7.11 26.03
CA LEU A 598 9.90 7.78 24.88
C LEU A 598 9.05 8.95 24.35
N LEU A 599 7.85 9.17 24.90
CA LEU A 599 6.97 10.26 24.50
C LEU A 599 7.33 11.56 25.21
N LYS A 600 7.14 12.68 24.50
CA LYS A 600 7.04 13.99 25.11
C LYS A 600 5.87 14.03 26.10
N SER A 601 5.88 15.00 27.01
CA SER A 601 4.79 15.21 27.99
C SER A 601 3.41 15.41 27.36
N SER A 602 3.34 15.98 26.15
CA SER A 602 2.11 16.15 25.36
C SER A 602 1.98 15.13 24.22
N GLY A 603 2.81 14.09 24.20
CA GLY A 603 2.84 13.10 23.13
C GLY A 603 1.70 12.09 23.24
N LEU A 604 1.33 11.47 22.12
CA LEU A 604 0.28 10.45 22.06
C LEU A 604 0.82 9.06 21.70
N LEU A 605 0.24 8.03 22.32
CA LEU A 605 0.48 6.62 21.99
C LEU A 605 -0.75 6.04 21.29
N GLY A 606 -0.55 5.38 20.15
CA GLY A 606 -1.60 4.68 19.41
C GLY A 606 -1.20 3.25 19.09
N TYR A 607 -1.59 2.29 19.93
CA TYR A 607 -1.26 0.87 19.74
C TYR A 607 -2.49 0.00 19.56
N ILE A 608 -2.32 -1.06 18.77
CA ILE A 608 -3.16 -2.25 18.84
C ILE A 608 -2.49 -3.29 19.75
N THR A 609 -3.24 -3.83 20.71
CA THR A 609 -2.71 -4.80 21.68
C THR A 609 -3.73 -5.89 21.99
N PRO A 610 -3.29 -7.06 22.48
CA PRO A 610 -4.21 -8.09 22.94
C PRO A 610 -5.11 -7.61 24.08
N SER A 611 -6.38 -8.02 24.06
CA SER A 611 -7.36 -7.67 25.10
C SER A 611 -6.96 -8.16 26.50
N SER A 612 -6.03 -9.12 26.59
CA SER A 612 -5.46 -9.63 27.84
C SER A 612 -4.87 -8.52 28.72
N PHE A 613 -4.38 -7.43 28.13
CA PHE A 613 -3.91 -6.24 28.85
C PHE A 613 -4.98 -5.69 29.82
N THR A 614 -6.25 -5.76 29.45
CA THR A 614 -7.35 -5.19 30.24
C THR A 614 -7.84 -6.12 31.36
N THR A 615 -7.64 -7.44 31.23
CA THR A 615 -8.26 -8.43 32.11
C THR A 615 -7.30 -9.24 32.96
N GLN A 616 -6.07 -9.52 32.48
CA GLN A 616 -5.16 -10.40 33.21
C GLN A 616 -4.46 -9.69 34.38
N SER A 617 -4.23 -10.42 35.47
CA SER A 617 -3.60 -9.91 36.68
C SER A 617 -2.12 -9.55 36.49
N SER A 618 -1.42 -10.25 35.60
CA SER A 618 0.00 -9.99 35.27
C SER A 618 0.26 -8.57 34.75
N TYR A 619 -0.73 -7.91 34.14
CA TYR A 619 -0.62 -6.52 33.68
C TYR A 619 -1.08 -5.49 34.72
N SER A 620 -1.33 -5.88 35.97
CA SER A 620 -1.86 -4.98 37.00
C SER A 620 -0.90 -3.82 37.33
N LYS A 621 0.42 -4.09 37.37
CA LYS A 621 1.44 -3.05 37.56
C LYS A 621 1.50 -2.07 36.40
N LEU A 622 1.43 -2.58 35.16
CA LEU A 622 1.40 -1.73 33.98
C LEU A 622 0.14 -0.83 33.96
N ARG A 623 -1.04 -1.39 34.26
CA ARG A 623 -2.27 -0.58 34.38
C ARG A 623 -2.16 0.49 35.47
N LYS A 624 -1.58 0.16 36.64
CA LYS A 624 -1.33 1.14 37.72
C LYS A 624 -0.35 2.24 37.28
N LEU A 625 0.72 1.88 36.56
CA LEU A 625 1.66 2.85 35.99
C LEU A 625 0.94 3.80 35.03
N ILE A 626 0.12 3.25 34.12
CA ILE A 626 -0.62 4.04 33.14
C ILE A 626 -1.60 4.99 33.85
N LEU A 627 -2.44 4.46 34.74
CA LEU A 627 -3.45 5.26 35.45
C LEU A 627 -2.87 6.31 36.42
N SER A 628 -1.60 6.16 36.84
CA SER A 628 -0.96 7.11 37.74
C SER A 628 -0.18 8.23 37.03
N LYS A 629 0.29 7.99 35.80
CA LYS A 629 1.17 8.92 35.08
C LYS A 629 0.62 9.42 33.74
N TYR A 630 -0.36 8.73 33.17
CA TYR A 630 -0.86 8.98 31.82
C TYR A 630 -2.39 9.02 31.82
N SER A 631 -2.97 9.53 30.73
CA SER A 631 -4.43 9.62 30.56
C SER A 631 -4.87 8.80 29.35
N PHE A 632 -5.96 8.05 29.49
CA PHE A 632 -6.61 7.39 28.36
C PHE A 632 -7.47 8.40 27.61
N ILE A 633 -7.20 8.58 26.33
CA ILE A 633 -8.10 9.33 25.42
C ILE A 633 -9.19 8.40 24.90
N ASN A 634 -8.78 7.27 24.32
CA ASN A 634 -9.68 6.26 23.76
C ASN A 634 -9.18 4.86 24.12
N LEU A 635 -10.11 3.94 24.42
CA LEU A 635 -9.86 2.51 24.56
C LEU A 635 -10.99 1.76 23.85
N ILE A 636 -10.68 1.15 22.71
CA ILE A 636 -11.68 0.50 21.85
C ILE A 636 -11.42 -1.00 21.83
N ARG A 637 -12.46 -1.78 22.14
CA ARG A 637 -12.44 -3.23 21.99
C ARG A 637 -12.94 -3.60 20.59
N LEU A 638 -12.04 -4.17 19.80
CA LEU A 638 -12.36 -4.69 18.47
C LEU A 638 -12.99 -6.11 18.57
N PRO A 639 -13.73 -6.58 17.55
CA PRO A 639 -14.25 -7.94 17.48
C PRO A 639 -13.14 -9.02 17.52
N ASP A 640 -13.44 -10.22 18.02
CA ASP A 640 -12.42 -11.26 18.26
C ASP A 640 -11.80 -11.87 16.97
N ASN A 641 -12.36 -11.59 15.79
CA ASN A 641 -11.91 -12.15 14.49
C ASN A 641 -11.28 -11.11 13.55
N VAL A 642 -10.87 -9.95 14.08
CA VAL A 642 -10.34 -8.83 13.28
C VAL A 642 -9.12 -9.20 12.43
N PHE A 643 -8.32 -10.16 12.89
CA PHE A 643 -7.13 -10.66 12.19
C PHE A 643 -7.37 -11.96 11.41
N LYS A 644 -8.62 -12.47 11.37
CA LYS A 644 -8.97 -13.63 10.56
C LYS A 644 -9.53 -13.16 9.23
N ASN A 645 -8.82 -13.47 8.15
CA ASN A 645 -9.33 -13.36 6.79
C ASN A 645 -10.42 -14.39 6.52
#